data_AF-A0A3R6VU43-F1
#
_entry.id   AF-A0A3R6VU43-F1
#
_cell.length_a   1.000
_cell.length_b   1.000
_cell.length_c   1.000
_cell.angle_alpha   90.00
_cell.angle_beta   90.00
_cell.angle_gamma   90.00
#
_symmetry.space_group_name_H-M   'P 1'
#
loop_
_entity.id
_entity.type
_entity.pdbx_description
1 polymer ?
#
loop_
_entity_poly.entity_id
_entity_poly.type
_entity_poly.pdbx_seq_one_letter_code
_entity_poly.pdbx_strand_id
1 'polypeptide(L)'
;MKIEGSVPLFICKVGGIGGPPWVTTMRKEIQYTSVKLTDDDGTGLEPMDVKMTQEVRPASRLSWVRTALWWTLIIAPYLALAVVLIAPLPDTNGELCASQRLEKLDMKRNVFYDESVVSEKTRFAAIGQKGATIWMTGLSGSGKSTIGRALEAKLIHDRIQVYRLDGDNVRIGLNRDLGFSAADRQESVRRVGEMAALFAQSGTITIVGLVSPYRAHRDDVRDIHKKMNIPFYEVFVDTPLSVVMARDIKGLYKKAVSGEIKDFTGVSAPYEAPLHADLTLFTPNSTLDAEVATVYSFLKQKGLLTGVDALPRGYPGVAVADGGNAAAHFDTLYPTAVTSSTAPAAAAPRVLLRDEDLHWVQVLGEGWASPLRGFMREGAYLQCLHFSSVVFDADNLTAGNLNPHSTTNFSEYSTADVGRGTRVNMPIPIVLPVTKVTKAAISTAADGGINHVVLVTRTGEEVAVLTNPEVFDHRKEERITRTFGAYDRGHPYVDMIQKAGDFLLGGEIQLLQRVMYNDGLDKFRLTPSELRAKFEALGADAVLAFQTRNPTHAGHAYLMNQGRQWLLDQGFKNPVLWLSPLGGWTKEDDVPLDVRVHQHEAIIKDGMLDPVSTILSIWPSPMVYAGPREVQWHAKSRKNAGASYFVVGRDPAGIKRSDQPDQDMYAGDHGRFVLHLAPGMEHMNLLSFPKVYYDKTDHKMKPMTDKSRKRDFLSISGSKMRHMAKMGFQPCTDIPDTWESDPTCVPPGFMVQSGWNLMVQYYQRMTDPSYLQYSIPFRPFISKASSVASTGDNAVVGTLGFELSVLDAATGAKVSPWHDIPLYVNASVVNFVVEIEKGRMEKMEVNKRLPFNPIKQDVTKTNHTRYYLYGVPFFNYGMLPQTWEDPSMKDAAGHGGDNDPLDVIEIGTATLPMGSVHPVKVLGSLELIDQGEVDHKIVAVSIDDPLASVIHTVDDLSAHRPHLVEQLVDWLKNYKLPEGKPVNVLSQDTMTNATDALAIVAATHGRWQALKDGAIANPGFWLGPTQ
;
A
#
# COMPACT_ATOMS: atom_id res chain seq x y z
N MET A 1 18.17 -36.51 24.32
CA MET A 1 18.95 -37.73 24.01
C MET A 1 20.29 -37.28 23.41
N LYS A 2 21.37 -38.02 23.69
CA LYS A 2 22.80 -37.65 23.60
C LYS A 2 23.28 -37.04 22.26
N ILE A 3 24.28 -36.15 22.41
CA ILE A 3 25.15 -35.56 21.39
C ILE A 3 26.34 -36.52 21.15
N GLU A 4 26.63 -36.88 19.90
CA GLU A 4 27.90 -37.45 19.45
C GLU A 4 28.23 -36.98 18.02
N GLY A 5 29.49 -36.59 17.77
CA GLY A 5 30.12 -36.78 16.45
C GLY A 5 30.47 -35.57 15.58
N SER A 6 31.57 -34.89 15.93
CA SER A 6 32.69 -34.51 15.03
C SER A 6 32.43 -33.87 13.64
N VAL A 7 32.79 -32.60 13.52
CA VAL A 7 33.14 -31.88 12.28
C VAL A 7 34.55 -32.28 11.82
N PRO A 8 34.82 -32.36 10.50
CA PRO A 8 36.11 -31.89 10.00
C PRO A 8 36.01 -30.90 8.81
N LEU A 9 36.95 -29.96 8.86
CA LEU A 9 37.30 -28.90 7.93
C LEU A 9 37.77 -29.40 6.54
N PHE A 10 37.57 -28.51 5.55
CA PHE A 10 38.26 -28.31 4.26
C PHE A 10 39.52 -29.13 3.91
N ILE A 11 39.60 -29.61 2.65
CA ILE A 11 40.85 -29.79 1.89
C ILE A 11 40.68 -29.32 0.44
N CYS A 12 41.59 -28.45 -0.02
CA CYS A 12 41.88 -28.11 -1.42
C CYS A 12 43.03 -28.97 -1.98
N LYS A 13 42.95 -29.40 -3.25
CA LYS A 13 44.08 -29.57 -4.22
C LYS A 13 43.51 -29.90 -5.62
N VAL A 14 43.58 -29.01 -6.62
CA VAL A 14 44.62 -28.77 -7.65
C VAL A 14 44.96 -29.98 -8.55
N GLY A 15 44.69 -29.84 -9.86
CA GLY A 15 45.55 -30.37 -10.94
C GLY A 15 44.85 -30.96 -12.18
N GLY A 16 45.12 -30.41 -13.37
CA GLY A 16 45.28 -31.23 -14.60
C GLY A 16 44.42 -30.95 -15.85
N ILE A 17 44.87 -29.99 -16.68
CA ILE A 17 45.03 -30.03 -18.16
C ILE A 17 44.03 -30.82 -19.04
N GLY A 18 43.35 -30.13 -19.98
CA GLY A 18 43.12 -30.63 -21.35
C GLY A 18 41.76 -30.38 -22.02
N GLY A 19 41.73 -29.50 -23.05
CA GLY A 19 40.90 -29.62 -24.28
C GLY A 19 39.39 -29.33 -24.22
N PRO A 20 38.74 -29.00 -25.36
CA PRO A 20 37.53 -28.17 -25.43
C PRO A 20 36.21 -28.93 -25.23
N PRO A 21 35.12 -28.27 -24.76
CA PRO A 21 33.87 -28.92 -24.45
C PRO A 21 32.93 -28.97 -25.67
N TRP A 22 32.54 -30.17 -26.10
CA TRP A 22 31.29 -30.36 -26.83
C TRP A 22 30.42 -31.34 -26.06
N VAL A 23 29.21 -30.87 -25.75
CA VAL A 23 28.00 -31.66 -25.48
C VAL A 23 28.18 -32.83 -24.52
N THR A 24 28.00 -32.55 -23.23
CA THR A 24 27.41 -33.55 -22.33
C THR A 24 26.33 -32.89 -21.49
N THR A 25 25.11 -33.35 -21.74
CA THR A 25 23.89 -33.02 -21.03
C THR A 25 24.04 -33.39 -19.55
N MET A 26 24.33 -32.42 -18.67
CA MET A 26 24.18 -32.61 -17.24
C MET A 26 22.75 -32.25 -16.82
N ARG A 27 21.87 -33.26 -16.88
CA ARG A 27 20.87 -33.43 -15.83
C ARG A 27 21.64 -33.95 -14.61
N LYS A 28 21.78 -33.15 -13.56
CA LYS A 28 21.86 -33.62 -12.17
C LYS A 28 21.65 -32.47 -11.18
N GLU A 29 20.51 -32.60 -10.48
CA GLU A 29 20.38 -32.44 -9.04
C GLU A 29 20.77 -31.07 -8.44
N ILE A 30 19.82 -30.13 -8.51
CA ILE A 30 19.63 -29.20 -7.40
C ILE A 30 19.07 -30.03 -6.25
N GLN A 31 19.89 -30.34 -5.24
CA GLN A 31 19.39 -30.84 -3.96
C GLN A 31 18.65 -29.68 -3.27
N TYR A 32 17.33 -29.63 -3.44
CA TYR A 32 16.49 -28.96 -2.47
C TYR A 32 16.59 -29.75 -1.17
N THR A 33 17.08 -29.12 -0.11
CA THR A 33 16.87 -29.66 1.23
C THR A 33 15.37 -29.53 1.51
N SER A 34 14.61 -30.57 1.16
CA SER A 34 13.20 -30.66 1.53
C SER A 34 13.15 -30.88 3.04
N VAL A 35 12.83 -29.83 3.77
CA VAL A 35 12.40 -29.98 5.16
C VAL A 35 11.01 -30.62 5.08
N LYS A 36 10.90 -31.90 5.44
CA LYS A 36 9.60 -32.50 5.75
C LYS A 36 9.04 -31.76 6.97
N LEU A 37 8.13 -30.82 6.73
CA LEU A 37 7.35 -30.17 7.76
C LEU A 37 6.06 -30.97 7.93
N THR A 38 5.84 -31.49 9.14
CA THR A 38 4.62 -32.16 9.54
C THR A 38 3.62 -31.12 10.07
N ASP A 39 2.38 -31.17 9.60
CA ASP A 39 1.27 -30.44 10.23
C ASP A 39 0.90 -31.05 11.59
N ASP A 40 0.31 -30.21 12.45
CA ASP A 40 -0.10 -30.54 13.83
C ASP A 40 -1.14 -31.67 13.93
N ASP A 41 -1.73 -32.12 12.83
CA ASP A 41 -2.76 -33.16 12.80
C ASP A 41 -2.24 -34.56 12.40
N GLY A 42 -0.93 -34.71 12.17
CA GLY A 42 -0.30 -36.03 11.96
C GLY A 42 -0.67 -36.72 10.64
N THR A 43 -1.45 -36.08 9.76
CA THR A 43 -1.67 -36.54 8.39
C THR A 43 -0.54 -35.99 7.51
N GLY A 44 0.37 -36.86 7.08
CA GLY A 44 1.40 -36.49 6.12
C GLY A 44 0.76 -36.01 4.81
N LEU A 45 1.18 -34.84 4.33
CA LEU A 45 0.91 -34.45 2.95
C LEU A 45 1.73 -35.35 2.04
N GLU A 46 1.05 -36.10 1.16
CA GLU A 46 1.69 -36.64 -0.04
C GLU A 46 2.24 -35.46 -0.86
N PRO A 47 3.48 -35.53 -1.37
CA PRO A 47 4.00 -34.51 -2.27
C PRO A 47 3.05 -34.38 -3.47
N MET A 48 2.67 -33.14 -3.76
CA MET A 48 1.82 -32.79 -4.89
C MET A 48 2.35 -33.42 -6.18
N ASP A 49 1.60 -34.36 -6.74
CA ASP A 49 1.90 -34.96 -8.04
C ASP A 49 1.52 -33.94 -9.13
N VAL A 50 2.44 -33.03 -9.44
CA VAL A 50 2.26 -32.03 -10.50
C VAL A 50 2.30 -32.78 -11.85
N LYS A 51 1.13 -33.20 -12.33
CA LYS A 51 0.97 -33.60 -13.73
C LYS A 51 1.18 -32.36 -14.60
N MET A 52 2.39 -32.23 -15.14
CA MET A 52 2.66 -31.30 -16.23
C MET A 52 1.82 -31.70 -17.44
N THR A 53 0.86 -30.86 -17.84
CA THR A 53 0.26 -30.92 -19.17
C THR A 53 1.29 -30.45 -20.20
N GLN A 54 2.05 -31.39 -20.76
CA GLN A 54 2.81 -31.18 -22.00
C GLN A 54 1.96 -31.63 -23.19
N GLU A 55 1.37 -30.68 -23.92
CA GLU A 55 1.19 -30.84 -25.37
C GLU A 55 1.52 -29.50 -26.06
N VAL A 56 2.80 -29.32 -26.39
CA VAL A 56 3.21 -28.41 -27.46
C VAL A 56 3.67 -29.29 -28.61
N ARG A 57 2.92 -29.29 -29.72
CA ARG A 57 3.25 -30.03 -30.93
C ARG A 57 4.60 -29.56 -31.50
N PRO A 58 5.50 -30.46 -31.95
CA PRO A 58 6.78 -30.05 -32.49
C PRO A 58 6.63 -29.46 -33.91
N ALA A 59 7.21 -28.27 -34.10
CA ALA A 59 7.44 -27.67 -35.41
C ALA A 59 8.48 -28.47 -36.21
N SER A 60 8.29 -28.53 -37.52
CA SER A 60 9.01 -29.39 -38.47
C SER A 60 10.48 -28.98 -38.72
N ARG A 61 11.26 -29.95 -39.22
CA ARG A 61 12.74 -29.95 -39.45
C ARG A 61 13.33 -28.86 -40.38
N LEU A 62 12.62 -27.80 -40.73
CA LEU A 62 13.09 -26.79 -41.70
C LEU A 62 13.68 -25.50 -41.08
N SER A 63 13.85 -25.39 -39.75
CA SER A 63 14.31 -24.14 -39.12
C SER A 63 15.82 -24.02 -38.90
N TRP A 64 16.58 -25.11 -38.99
CA TRP A 64 18.02 -25.10 -38.66
C TRP A 64 18.92 -24.56 -39.77
N VAL A 65 18.50 -24.63 -41.04
CA VAL A 65 19.31 -24.18 -42.18
C VAL A 65 19.26 -22.65 -42.35
N ARG A 66 18.22 -21.98 -41.85
CA ARG A 66 18.06 -20.51 -41.97
C ARG A 66 18.87 -19.72 -40.93
N THR A 67 19.06 -20.26 -39.73
CA THR A 67 19.79 -19.56 -38.66
C THR A 67 21.31 -19.59 -38.86
N ALA A 68 21.83 -20.63 -39.51
CA ALA A 68 23.27 -20.77 -39.77
C ALA A 68 23.79 -19.85 -40.89
N LEU A 69 22.95 -19.49 -41.88
CA LEU A 69 23.31 -18.58 -42.97
C LEU A 69 23.27 -17.09 -42.59
N TRP A 70 22.61 -16.74 -41.48
CA TRP A 70 22.50 -15.36 -41.01
C TRP A 70 23.74 -14.90 -40.21
N TRP A 71 24.39 -15.81 -39.48
CA TRP A 71 25.57 -15.49 -38.67
C TRP A 71 26.87 -15.34 -39.48
N THR A 72 26.95 -15.95 -40.67
CA THR A 72 28.14 -15.89 -41.53
C THR A 72 28.25 -14.61 -42.36
N LEU A 73 27.16 -13.86 -42.56
CA LEU A 73 27.15 -12.62 -43.36
C LEU A 73 27.41 -11.34 -42.55
N ILE A 74 27.29 -11.37 -41.22
CA ILE A 74 27.39 -10.17 -40.36
C ILE A 74 28.80 -9.96 -39.78
N ILE A 75 29.59 -11.02 -39.62
CA ILE A 75 30.89 -10.96 -38.90
C ILE A 75 32.08 -10.62 -39.83
N ALA A 76 31.89 -10.67 -41.15
CA ALA A 76 32.98 -10.48 -42.12
C ALA A 76 33.57 -9.04 -42.28
N PRO A 77 32.93 -7.90 -41.89
CA PRO A 77 33.55 -6.58 -42.08
C PRO A 77 34.27 -5.97 -40.86
N TYR A 78 34.13 -6.52 -39.64
CA TYR A 78 34.57 -5.83 -38.41
C TYR A 78 35.95 -6.21 -37.87
N LEU A 79 36.76 -6.94 -38.65
CA LEU A 79 38.06 -7.48 -38.21
C LEU A 79 39.27 -6.88 -38.94
N ALA A 80 39.17 -5.61 -39.35
CA ALA A 80 40.31 -4.88 -39.90
C ALA A 80 40.23 -3.37 -39.62
N LEU A 81 40.52 -2.94 -38.39
CA LEU A 81 41.19 -1.65 -38.13
C LEU A 81 41.63 -1.55 -36.66
N ALA A 82 42.73 -2.21 -36.33
CA ALA A 82 43.57 -1.83 -35.20
C ALA A 82 44.99 -1.72 -35.76
N VAL A 83 45.58 -0.53 -35.74
CA VAL A 83 46.96 -0.15 -35.41
C VAL A 83 47.14 1.32 -35.86
N VAL A 84 47.83 2.12 -35.02
CA VAL A 84 48.67 3.30 -35.35
C VAL A 84 48.25 4.62 -34.66
N LEU A 85 49.11 5.02 -33.69
CA LEU A 85 49.61 6.36 -33.32
C LEU A 85 49.35 6.95 -31.91
N ILE A 86 50.46 7.48 -31.39
CA ILE A 86 50.83 8.02 -30.08
C ILE A 86 51.03 9.54 -30.23
N ALA A 87 50.63 10.37 -29.25
CA ALA A 87 51.32 11.59 -28.74
C ALA A 87 50.39 12.53 -27.91
N PRO A 88 50.93 13.42 -27.02
CA PRO A 88 50.28 13.83 -25.74
C PRO A 88 49.98 15.34 -25.52
N LEU A 89 49.38 15.66 -24.35
CA LEU A 89 49.27 16.93 -23.56
C LEU A 89 47.94 17.74 -23.66
N PRO A 90 47.57 18.61 -22.67
CA PRO A 90 47.83 18.64 -21.21
C PRO A 90 46.59 18.99 -20.32
N ASP A 91 46.81 18.83 -19.00
CA ASP A 91 46.16 19.38 -17.79
C ASP A 91 44.93 20.30 -17.88
N THR A 92 43.91 19.99 -17.07
CA THR A 92 43.46 20.83 -15.93
C THR A 92 42.39 20.08 -15.13
N ASN A 93 42.63 19.89 -13.83
CA ASN A 93 41.70 20.24 -12.74
C ASN A 93 42.05 19.45 -11.47
N GLY A 94 42.60 20.17 -10.50
CA GLY A 94 42.49 19.78 -9.12
C GLY A 94 41.04 19.93 -8.69
N GLU A 95 40.44 18.82 -8.27
CA GLU A 95 39.51 18.68 -7.16
C GLU A 95 38.93 17.27 -7.21
N LEU A 96 39.09 16.51 -6.11
CA LEU A 96 38.30 15.35 -5.67
C LEU A 96 39.19 14.26 -5.07
N CYS A 97 39.48 14.45 -3.78
CA CYS A 97 40.19 13.51 -2.93
C CYS A 97 39.20 12.42 -2.45
N ALA A 98 39.04 11.36 -3.26
CA ALA A 98 38.44 10.08 -2.86
C ALA A 98 38.91 8.89 -3.73
N SER A 99 39.55 9.15 -4.88
CA SER A 99 40.01 8.15 -5.85
C SER A 99 41.38 7.51 -5.54
N GLN A 100 42.11 7.96 -4.52
CA GLN A 100 43.49 7.51 -4.26
C GLN A 100 43.64 6.14 -3.56
N ARG A 101 42.59 5.33 -3.46
CA ARG A 101 42.71 3.90 -3.10
C ARG A 101 42.88 2.96 -4.30
N LEU A 102 42.67 3.46 -5.53
CA LEU A 102 42.73 2.65 -6.75
C LEU A 102 44.05 2.77 -7.54
N GLU A 103 44.86 3.82 -7.34
CA GLU A 103 46.03 4.07 -8.22
C GLU A 103 47.40 3.60 -7.68
N LYS A 104 47.47 2.96 -6.51
CA LYS A 104 48.69 2.23 -6.06
C LYS A 104 48.52 0.72 -6.00
N LEU A 105 47.47 0.19 -6.61
CA LEU A 105 47.32 -1.23 -6.93
C LEU A 105 47.42 -1.39 -8.44
N ASP A 106 48.65 -1.53 -8.92
CA ASP A 106 49.01 -1.77 -10.32
C ASP A 106 48.28 -3.03 -10.87
N MET A 107 47.21 -2.78 -11.62
CA MET A 107 46.63 -3.48 -12.79
C MET A 107 46.91 -4.98 -13.07
N LYS A 108 47.00 -5.87 -12.06
CA LYS A 108 47.10 -7.33 -12.32
C LYS A 108 46.23 -8.28 -11.50
N ARG A 109 45.23 -7.82 -10.72
CA ARG A 109 44.33 -8.74 -9.99
C ARG A 109 42.86 -8.40 -10.19
N ASN A 110 42.09 -9.38 -10.69
CA ASN A 110 40.63 -9.42 -10.78
C ASN A 110 40.00 -9.44 -9.37
N VAL A 111 40.06 -8.33 -8.63
CA VAL A 111 39.48 -8.21 -7.28
C VAL A 111 38.57 -6.99 -7.25
N PHE A 112 37.28 -7.22 -7.02
CA PHE A 112 36.26 -6.19 -6.84
C PHE A 112 35.98 -6.03 -5.33
N TYR A 113 35.82 -4.80 -4.85
CA TYR A 113 35.39 -4.54 -3.49
C TYR A 113 33.85 -4.57 -3.45
N ASP A 114 33.29 -5.47 -2.65
CA ASP A 114 31.84 -5.58 -2.42
C ASP A 114 31.46 -4.72 -1.21
N GLU A 115 30.65 -3.69 -1.42
CA GLU A 115 30.22 -2.81 -0.33
C GLU A 115 29.17 -3.51 0.55
N SER A 116 29.33 -3.38 1.88
CA SER A 116 28.35 -3.94 2.80
C SER A 116 27.01 -3.19 2.67
N VAL A 117 25.92 -3.95 2.54
CA VAL A 117 24.54 -3.42 2.55
C VAL A 117 24.19 -2.69 3.86
N VAL A 118 24.97 -2.89 4.93
CA VAL A 118 24.75 -2.28 6.26
C VAL A 118 25.80 -1.20 6.54
N SER A 119 25.33 0.03 6.78
CA SER A 119 26.21 1.15 7.13
C SER A 119 26.92 0.97 8.48
N GLU A 120 28.08 1.60 8.65
CA GLU A 120 28.83 1.64 9.92
C GLU A 120 27.97 2.18 11.08
N LYS A 121 27.20 3.24 10.85
CA LYS A 121 26.30 3.83 11.85
C LYS A 121 25.22 2.83 12.30
N THR A 122 24.63 2.10 11.35
CA THR A 122 23.64 1.04 11.64
C THR A 122 24.26 -0.06 12.49
N ARG A 123 25.48 -0.47 12.16
CA ARG A 123 26.22 -1.50 12.90
C ARG A 123 26.55 -1.05 14.33
N PHE A 124 27.07 0.15 14.51
CA PHE A 124 27.43 0.69 15.83
C PHE A 124 26.22 0.89 16.73
N ALA A 125 25.13 1.35 16.15
CA ALA A 125 23.86 1.45 16.85
C ALA A 125 23.41 0.05 17.31
N ALA A 126 23.45 -0.97 16.44
CA ALA A 126 22.99 -2.34 16.76
C ALA A 126 23.80 -3.01 17.86
N ILE A 127 25.11 -2.77 17.90
CA ILE A 127 26.01 -3.34 18.91
C ILE A 127 26.00 -2.48 20.19
N GLY A 128 25.54 -1.22 20.12
CA GLY A 128 25.52 -0.30 21.24
C GLY A 128 26.89 0.32 21.59
N GLN A 129 27.85 0.29 20.66
CA GLN A 129 29.21 0.82 20.83
C GLN A 129 29.82 1.23 19.48
N LYS A 130 30.93 1.97 19.52
CA LYS A 130 31.73 2.29 18.32
C LYS A 130 33.02 1.47 18.30
N GLY A 131 33.37 0.94 17.14
CA GLY A 131 34.64 0.24 17.00
C GLY A 131 35.83 1.21 16.93
N ALA A 132 36.96 0.79 17.50
CA ALA A 132 38.17 1.60 17.55
C ALA A 132 39.40 0.71 17.78
N THR A 133 40.57 1.18 17.35
CA THR A 133 41.85 0.52 17.65
C THR A 133 42.59 1.25 18.76
N ILE A 134 42.87 0.54 19.84
CA ILE A 134 43.68 1.00 20.98
C ILE A 134 45.06 0.39 20.85
N TRP A 135 46.00 1.17 20.30
CA TRP A 135 47.33 0.71 19.96
C TRP A 135 48.31 0.96 21.10
N MET A 136 48.58 -0.06 21.92
CA MET A 136 49.54 0.03 23.01
C MET A 136 50.96 -0.24 22.51
N THR A 137 51.83 0.76 22.62
CA THR A 137 53.27 0.70 22.28
C THR A 137 54.16 0.95 23.50
N GLY A 138 55.36 0.38 23.51
CA GLY A 138 56.33 0.51 24.61
C GLY A 138 57.38 -0.59 24.59
N LEU A 139 58.42 -0.45 25.42
CA LEU A 139 59.49 -1.46 25.56
C LEU A 139 58.96 -2.85 25.97
N SER A 140 59.70 -3.92 25.67
CA SER A 140 59.34 -5.26 26.16
C SER A 140 59.25 -5.24 27.70
N GLY A 141 58.23 -5.85 28.30
CA GLY A 141 58.04 -5.78 29.76
C GLY A 141 57.53 -4.44 30.31
N SER A 142 57.14 -3.47 29.46
CA SER A 142 56.58 -2.19 29.92
C SER A 142 55.23 -2.30 30.62
N GLY A 143 54.43 -3.33 30.33
CA GLY A 143 53.11 -3.54 30.95
C GLY A 143 51.95 -3.72 29.97
N LYS A 144 52.17 -3.51 28.65
CA LYS A 144 51.13 -3.61 27.59
C LYS A 144 50.20 -4.82 27.72
N SER A 145 50.76 -6.04 27.77
CA SER A 145 49.95 -7.26 27.84
C SER A 145 49.18 -7.38 29.16
N THR A 146 49.72 -6.85 30.26
CA THR A 146 49.06 -6.85 31.57
C THR A 146 47.87 -5.89 31.58
N ILE A 147 48.09 -4.65 31.15
CA ILE A 147 47.06 -3.62 31.03
C ILE A 147 45.98 -4.07 30.03
N GLY A 148 46.40 -4.58 28.87
CA GLY A 148 45.48 -5.05 27.83
C GLY A 148 44.56 -6.18 28.28
N ARG A 149 45.06 -7.17 29.05
CA ARG A 149 44.23 -8.25 29.61
C ARG A 149 43.24 -7.76 30.65
N ALA A 150 43.68 -6.88 31.55
CA ALA A 150 42.82 -6.34 32.61
C ALA A 150 41.73 -5.41 32.03
N LEU A 151 42.09 -4.59 31.03
CA LEU A 151 41.14 -3.75 30.30
C LEU A 151 40.14 -4.59 29.49
N GLU A 152 40.59 -5.63 28.80
CA GLU A 152 39.73 -6.60 28.09
C GLU A 152 38.71 -7.21 29.05
N ALA A 153 39.15 -7.70 30.23
CA ALA A 153 38.25 -8.25 31.24
C ALA A 153 37.22 -7.22 31.75
N LYS A 154 37.65 -5.97 31.98
CA LYS A 154 36.74 -4.89 32.42
C LYS A 154 35.69 -4.55 31.36
N LEU A 155 36.08 -4.45 30.09
CA LEU A 155 35.17 -4.14 28.99
C LEU A 155 34.15 -5.27 28.75
N ILE A 156 34.59 -6.53 28.78
CA ILE A 156 33.69 -7.69 28.68
C ILE A 156 32.69 -7.74 29.85
N HIS A 157 33.13 -7.43 31.07
CA HIS A 157 32.23 -7.34 32.23
C HIS A 157 31.10 -6.33 32.00
N ASP A 158 31.40 -5.21 31.35
CA ASP A 158 30.43 -4.17 30.99
C ASP A 158 29.68 -4.46 29.68
N ARG A 159 29.78 -5.68 29.14
CA ARG A 159 29.15 -6.12 27.88
C ARG A 159 29.64 -5.39 26.62
N ILE A 160 30.82 -4.80 26.66
CA ILE A 160 31.46 -4.17 25.49
C ILE A 160 32.23 -5.23 24.70
N GLN A 161 31.96 -5.31 23.39
CA GLN A 161 32.67 -6.16 22.45
C GLN A 161 34.11 -5.65 22.27
N VAL A 162 35.06 -6.47 22.70
CA VAL A 162 36.49 -6.17 22.67
C VAL A 162 37.26 -7.41 22.22
N TYR A 163 38.36 -7.20 21.50
CA TYR A 163 39.28 -8.29 21.15
C TYR A 163 40.73 -7.83 21.23
N ARG A 164 41.61 -8.67 21.81
CA ARG A 164 43.02 -8.34 22.00
C ARG A 164 43.94 -9.02 20.99
N LEU A 165 44.65 -8.20 20.20
CA LEU A 165 45.74 -8.62 19.31
C LEU A 165 47.09 -8.38 19.98
N ASP A 166 47.61 -9.41 20.64
CA ASP A 166 48.92 -9.39 21.29
C ASP A 166 49.98 -10.04 20.39
N GLY A 167 51.21 -9.54 20.45
CA GLY A 167 52.34 -10.12 19.74
C GLY A 167 52.52 -11.61 20.01
N ASP A 168 52.19 -12.10 21.21
CA ASP A 168 52.26 -13.53 21.53
C ASP A 168 51.16 -14.35 20.80
N ASN A 169 49.95 -13.79 20.64
CA ASN A 169 48.81 -14.45 19.98
C ASN A 169 48.93 -14.43 18.45
N VAL A 170 49.36 -13.31 17.88
CA VAL A 170 49.44 -13.14 16.42
C VAL A 170 50.63 -13.93 15.85
N ARG A 171 51.75 -14.02 16.59
CA ARG A 171 52.97 -14.72 16.14
C ARG A 171 52.81 -16.22 16.01
N ILE A 172 51.89 -16.86 16.71
CA ILE A 172 51.62 -18.30 16.55
C ILE A 172 50.68 -18.61 15.37
N GLY A 173 50.02 -17.59 14.81
CA GLY A 173 49.04 -17.71 13.73
C GLY A 173 49.39 -16.86 12.52
N LEU A 174 48.78 -15.68 12.41
CA LEU A 174 48.88 -14.76 11.26
C LEU A 174 50.32 -14.39 10.90
N ASN A 175 51.21 -14.27 11.90
CA ASN A 175 52.60 -13.84 11.73
C ASN A 175 53.61 -14.97 12.01
N ARG A 176 53.19 -16.24 11.89
CA ARG A 176 54.06 -17.41 12.14
C ARG A 176 55.23 -17.55 11.16
N ASP A 177 55.09 -16.94 9.99
CA ASP A 177 56.08 -16.89 8.91
C ASP A 177 57.11 -15.76 9.10
N LEU A 178 56.90 -14.85 10.05
CA LEU A 178 57.74 -13.67 10.23
C LEU A 178 58.80 -13.88 11.33
N GLY A 179 60.04 -13.55 11.00
CA GLY A 179 61.19 -13.57 11.91
C GLY A 179 61.29 -12.33 12.82
N PHE A 180 62.52 -11.91 13.10
CA PHE A 180 62.83 -10.76 13.96
C PHE A 180 63.63 -9.67 13.25
N SER A 181 63.80 -9.77 11.93
CA SER A 181 64.45 -8.71 11.13
C SER A 181 63.63 -7.41 11.14
N ALA A 182 64.23 -6.29 10.75
CA ALA A 182 63.51 -5.01 10.66
C ALA A 182 62.32 -5.08 9.69
N ALA A 183 62.50 -5.74 8.54
CA ALA A 183 61.45 -5.95 7.54
C ALA A 183 60.31 -6.85 8.07
N ASP A 184 60.64 -7.95 8.76
CA ASP A 184 59.62 -8.81 9.38
C ASP A 184 58.83 -8.09 10.47
N ARG A 185 59.49 -7.20 11.23
CA ARG A 185 58.82 -6.37 12.24
C ARG A 185 57.90 -5.34 11.60
N GLN A 186 58.31 -4.73 10.49
CA GLN A 186 57.47 -3.82 9.72
C GLN A 186 56.23 -4.56 9.21
N GLU A 187 56.41 -5.72 8.57
CA GLU A 187 55.29 -6.51 8.05
C GLU A 187 54.37 -7.02 9.17
N SER A 188 54.93 -7.38 10.33
CA SER A 188 54.16 -7.77 11.51
C SER A 188 53.26 -6.64 12.01
N VAL A 189 53.80 -5.41 12.10
CA VAL A 189 53.04 -4.20 12.46
C VAL A 189 51.96 -3.90 11.42
N ARG A 190 52.30 -3.99 10.12
CA ARG A 190 51.35 -3.75 9.02
C ARG A 190 50.19 -4.75 9.05
N ARG A 191 50.46 -6.06 9.15
CA ARG A 191 49.43 -7.12 9.20
C ARG A 191 48.49 -6.95 10.39
N VAL A 192 49.04 -6.64 11.58
CA VAL A 192 48.23 -6.40 12.78
C VAL A 192 47.43 -5.10 12.65
N GLY A 193 47.99 -4.06 12.03
CA GLY A 193 47.30 -2.82 11.73
C GLY A 193 46.07 -3.02 10.84
N GLU A 194 46.22 -3.77 9.74
CA GLU A 194 45.12 -4.12 8.83
C GLU A 194 44.05 -4.96 9.54
N MET A 195 44.47 -5.97 10.31
CA MET A 195 43.54 -6.80 11.07
C MET A 195 42.78 -5.98 12.12
N ALA A 196 43.45 -5.10 12.83
CA ALA A 196 42.84 -4.22 13.83
C ALA A 196 41.81 -3.28 13.19
N ALA A 197 42.10 -2.73 12.01
CA ALA A 197 41.16 -1.92 11.26
C ALA A 197 39.89 -2.72 10.90
N LEU A 198 40.00 -3.97 10.44
CA LEU A 198 38.84 -4.80 10.11
C LEU A 198 37.97 -5.11 11.34
N PHE A 199 38.57 -5.42 12.50
CA PHE A 199 37.83 -5.60 13.75
C PHE A 199 37.17 -4.30 14.22
N ALA A 200 37.85 -3.17 14.11
CA ALA A 200 37.27 -1.89 14.47
C ALA A 200 36.12 -1.50 13.53
N GLN A 201 36.22 -1.77 12.23
CA GLN A 201 35.12 -1.58 11.27
C GLN A 201 33.90 -2.47 11.57
N SER A 202 34.09 -3.60 12.27
CA SER A 202 32.99 -4.45 12.72
C SER A 202 32.26 -3.92 13.97
N GLY A 203 32.74 -2.81 14.55
CA GLY A 203 32.22 -2.27 15.81
C GLY A 203 32.94 -2.80 17.05
N THR A 204 33.97 -3.64 16.90
CA THR A 204 34.74 -4.19 18.01
C THR A 204 35.80 -3.19 18.49
N ILE A 205 36.00 -3.02 19.80
CA ILE A 205 37.16 -2.31 20.31
C ILE A 205 38.36 -3.25 20.25
N THR A 206 39.36 -2.93 19.43
CA THR A 206 40.54 -3.78 19.26
C THR A 206 41.70 -3.26 20.09
N ILE A 207 42.16 -4.05 21.07
CA ILE A 207 43.33 -3.71 21.88
C ILE A 207 44.55 -4.37 21.24
N VAL A 208 45.49 -3.57 20.76
CA VAL A 208 46.74 -4.07 20.17
C VAL A 208 47.88 -3.91 21.17
N GLY A 209 48.58 -5.00 21.48
CA GLY A 209 49.76 -5.01 22.36
C GLY A 209 51.02 -5.40 21.60
N LEU A 210 51.71 -4.42 20.99
CA LEU A 210 52.94 -4.66 20.24
C LEU A 210 54.07 -3.72 20.69
N VAL A 211 55.32 -4.20 20.62
CA VAL A 211 56.48 -3.32 20.86
C VAL A 211 56.50 -2.17 19.85
N SER A 212 56.22 -2.46 18.57
CA SER A 212 56.06 -1.46 17.48
C SER A 212 57.06 -0.28 17.57
N PRO A 213 58.39 -0.54 17.51
CA PRO A 213 59.40 0.38 18.01
C PRO A 213 59.65 1.62 17.15
N TYR A 214 59.34 1.57 15.85
CA TYR A 214 59.60 2.67 14.91
C TYR A 214 58.35 3.52 14.74
N ARG A 215 58.49 4.85 14.81
CA ARG A 215 57.36 5.78 14.66
C ARG A 215 56.70 5.64 13.30
N ALA A 216 57.50 5.63 12.24
CA ALA A 216 57.02 5.54 10.85
C ALA A 216 56.03 4.38 10.64
N HIS A 217 56.27 3.21 11.22
CA HIS A 217 55.37 2.06 11.07
C HIS A 217 54.06 2.20 11.87
N ARG A 218 54.08 2.94 12.99
CA ARG A 218 52.86 3.26 13.74
C ARG A 218 52.05 4.34 13.01
N ASP A 219 52.74 5.30 12.39
CA ASP A 219 52.14 6.32 11.54
C ASP A 219 51.49 5.70 10.30
N ASP A 220 52.11 4.70 9.67
CA ASP A 220 51.51 3.92 8.57
C ASP A 220 50.17 3.28 9.00
N VAL A 221 50.13 2.68 10.20
CA VAL A 221 48.89 2.08 10.73
C VAL A 221 47.85 3.14 11.06
N ARG A 222 48.26 4.27 11.63
CA ARG A 222 47.38 5.42 11.91
C ARG A 222 46.76 5.94 10.61
N ASP A 223 47.55 6.02 9.53
CA ASP A 223 47.10 6.43 8.21
C ASP A 223 46.12 5.42 7.58
N ILE A 224 46.32 4.12 7.76
CA ILE A 224 45.35 3.09 7.34
C ILE A 224 43.99 3.33 8.02
N HIS A 225 43.99 3.54 9.34
CA HIS A 225 42.76 3.78 10.09
C HIS A 225 42.08 5.08 9.69
N LYS A 226 42.86 6.16 9.53
CA LYS A 226 42.36 7.46 9.05
C LYS A 226 41.69 7.35 7.68
N LYS A 227 42.30 6.62 6.74
CA LYS A 227 41.74 6.38 5.40
C LYS A 227 40.46 5.56 5.42
N MET A 228 40.29 4.69 6.42
CA MET A 228 39.08 3.88 6.62
C MET A 228 38.03 4.58 7.49
N ASN A 229 38.27 5.82 7.92
CA ASN A 229 37.43 6.55 8.87
C ASN A 229 37.25 5.82 10.22
N ILE A 230 38.28 5.10 10.67
CA ILE A 230 38.26 4.32 11.91
C ILE A 230 39.03 5.07 12.99
N PRO A 231 38.48 5.21 14.21
CA PRO A 231 39.22 5.77 15.34
C PRO A 231 40.47 4.93 15.69
N PHE A 232 41.63 5.58 15.72
CA PHE A 232 42.90 5.00 16.15
C PHE A 232 43.48 5.84 17.28
N TYR A 233 43.77 5.20 18.40
CA TYR A 233 44.34 5.85 19.58
C TYR A 233 45.63 5.15 19.98
N GLU A 234 46.74 5.89 19.92
CA GLU A 234 48.06 5.41 20.33
C GLU A 234 48.24 5.61 21.84
N VAL A 235 48.40 4.49 22.56
CA VAL A 235 48.64 4.48 23.99
C VAL A 235 50.12 4.17 24.23
N PHE A 236 50.87 5.17 24.69
CA PHE A 236 52.27 4.98 25.05
C PHE A 236 52.39 4.43 26.46
N VAL A 237 52.78 3.17 26.59
CA VAL A 237 53.10 2.54 27.88
C VAL A 237 54.56 2.86 28.20
N ASP A 238 54.76 4.05 28.78
CA ASP A 238 56.06 4.62 29.08
C ASP A 238 56.64 3.97 30.33
N THR A 239 57.81 3.35 30.17
CA THR A 239 58.52 2.69 31.25
C THR A 239 60.01 2.76 30.94
N PRO A 240 60.83 3.37 31.81
CA PRO A 240 62.26 3.50 31.57
C PRO A 240 62.95 2.15 31.31
N LEU A 241 63.96 2.15 30.45
CA LEU A 241 64.73 0.96 30.10
C LEU A 241 65.29 0.24 31.34
N SER A 242 65.79 1.01 32.32
CA SER A 242 66.31 0.47 33.59
C SER A 242 65.27 -0.34 34.36
N VAL A 243 64.01 0.10 34.35
CA VAL A 243 62.90 -0.56 35.05
C VAL A 243 62.48 -1.84 34.34
N VAL A 244 62.36 -1.83 33.01
CA VAL A 244 62.01 -3.05 32.25
C VAL A 244 63.14 -4.09 32.26
N MET A 245 64.39 -3.65 32.28
CA MET A 245 65.56 -4.52 32.47
C MET A 245 65.60 -5.13 33.87
N ALA A 246 65.20 -4.37 34.90
CA ALA A 246 65.09 -4.90 36.27
C ALA A 246 63.94 -5.90 36.40
N ARG A 247 62.81 -5.66 35.72
CA ARG A 247 61.65 -6.57 35.70
C ARG A 247 61.97 -7.89 34.99
N ASP A 248 62.64 -7.81 33.83
CA ASP A 248 63.00 -8.92 32.92
C ASP A 248 62.03 -10.13 32.92
N ILE A 249 60.73 -9.85 32.78
CA ILE A 249 59.64 -10.81 32.99
C ILE A 249 59.78 -12.08 32.14
N LYS A 250 60.38 -11.97 30.94
CA LYS A 250 60.57 -13.07 29.99
C LYS A 250 62.03 -13.57 29.93
N GLY A 251 62.93 -13.04 30.75
CA GLY A 251 64.37 -13.35 30.70
C GLY A 251 65.07 -12.91 29.40
N LEU A 252 64.45 -12.01 28.64
CA LEU A 252 64.91 -11.60 27.31
C LEU A 252 65.97 -10.50 27.40
N TYR A 253 65.93 -9.66 28.42
CA TYR A 253 66.92 -8.58 28.58
C TYR A 253 68.29 -9.14 28.95
N LYS A 254 68.35 -10.12 29.86
CA LYS A 254 69.62 -10.83 30.17
C LYS A 254 70.25 -11.44 28.92
N LYS A 255 69.45 -12.10 28.07
CA LYS A 255 69.89 -12.72 26.81
C LYS A 255 70.27 -11.70 25.73
N ALA A 256 69.61 -10.55 25.69
CA ALA A 256 69.95 -9.46 24.78
C ALA A 256 71.28 -8.80 25.16
N VAL A 257 71.53 -8.59 26.47
CA VAL A 257 72.77 -8.01 26.99
C VAL A 257 73.95 -8.98 26.84
N SER A 258 73.73 -10.30 26.98
CA SER A 258 74.77 -11.33 26.72
C SER A 258 75.07 -11.53 25.23
N GLY A 259 74.34 -10.88 24.32
CA GLY A 259 74.50 -11.00 22.87
C GLY A 259 73.86 -12.23 22.24
N GLU A 260 73.12 -13.04 23.00
CA GLU A 260 72.38 -14.21 22.52
C GLU A 260 71.18 -13.82 21.64
N ILE A 261 70.58 -12.64 21.87
CA ILE A 261 69.50 -12.08 21.06
C ILE A 261 70.00 -10.81 20.35
N LYS A 262 70.17 -10.90 19.03
CA LYS A 262 70.54 -9.77 18.18
C LYS A 262 69.33 -8.87 17.91
N ASP A 263 69.58 -7.58 17.68
CA ASP A 263 68.58 -6.55 17.32
C ASP A 263 67.42 -6.38 18.31
N PHE A 264 67.67 -6.56 19.61
CA PHE A 264 66.63 -6.41 20.64
C PHE A 264 66.33 -4.94 20.93
N THR A 265 65.06 -4.55 20.78
CA THR A 265 64.59 -3.18 20.99
C THR A 265 64.88 -2.67 22.41
N GLY A 266 65.55 -1.51 22.51
CA GLY A 266 65.98 -0.89 23.74
C GLY A 266 67.38 -1.29 24.21
N VAL A 267 68.02 -2.30 23.58
CA VAL A 267 69.39 -2.72 23.90
C VAL A 267 70.30 -2.60 22.66
N SER A 268 70.03 -3.39 21.62
CA SER A 268 70.81 -3.43 20.37
C SER A 268 70.06 -2.86 19.15
N ALA A 269 68.77 -2.54 19.29
CA ALA A 269 67.96 -1.80 18.31
C ALA A 269 67.20 -0.64 19.00
N PRO A 270 66.90 0.48 18.32
CA PRO A 270 66.27 1.64 18.95
C PRO A 270 64.79 1.40 19.26
N TYR A 271 64.27 2.15 20.24
CA TYR A 271 62.85 2.37 20.46
C TYR A 271 62.58 3.87 20.30
N GLU A 272 61.70 4.22 19.38
CA GLU A 272 61.31 5.60 19.13
C GLU A 272 59.98 5.88 19.82
N ALA A 273 60.05 6.58 20.95
CA ALA A 273 58.87 6.99 21.70
C ALA A 273 57.92 7.83 20.82
N PRO A 274 56.59 7.68 20.96
CA PRO A 274 55.63 8.53 20.26
C PRO A 274 55.83 10.00 20.63
N LEU A 275 55.78 10.90 19.64
CA LEU A 275 55.85 12.35 19.89
C LEU A 275 54.51 12.92 20.38
N HIS A 276 53.41 12.32 19.92
CA HIS A 276 52.04 12.76 20.18
C HIS A 276 51.14 11.55 20.46
N ALA A 277 51.41 10.83 21.56
CA ALA A 277 50.51 9.77 21.99
C ALA A 277 49.14 10.34 22.39
N ASP A 278 48.07 9.61 22.07
CA ASP A 278 46.70 9.97 22.46
C ASP A 278 46.48 9.77 23.98
N LEU A 279 47.25 8.85 24.58
CA LEU A 279 47.33 8.62 26.02
C LEU A 279 48.72 8.10 26.40
N THR A 280 49.30 8.61 27.48
CA THR A 280 50.57 8.11 28.03
C THR A 280 50.34 7.52 29.42
N LEU A 281 50.81 6.29 29.64
CA LEU A 281 50.74 5.57 30.90
C LEU A 281 52.15 5.40 31.47
N PHE A 282 52.46 6.10 32.56
CA PHE A 282 53.74 5.95 33.25
C PHE A 282 53.66 4.84 34.31
N THR A 283 54.03 3.63 33.92
CA THR A 283 53.81 2.43 34.75
C THR A 283 54.68 2.28 36.02
N PRO A 284 55.86 2.92 36.17
CA PRO A 284 56.65 2.76 37.39
C PRO A 284 55.95 3.27 38.67
N ASN A 285 55.04 4.24 38.56
CA ASN A 285 54.40 4.91 39.70
C ASN A 285 52.88 4.70 39.75
N SER A 286 52.33 3.75 38.98
CA SER A 286 50.90 3.52 38.90
C SER A 286 50.55 2.06 39.20
N THR A 287 49.42 1.85 39.87
CA THR A 287 48.83 0.52 40.03
C THR A 287 48.10 0.11 38.76
N LEU A 288 47.99 -1.20 38.49
CA LEU A 288 47.25 -1.74 37.32
C LEU A 288 45.80 -1.23 37.25
N ASP A 289 45.11 -1.17 38.39
CA ASP A 289 43.72 -0.68 38.44
C ASP A 289 43.61 0.79 38.01
N ALA A 290 44.54 1.63 38.46
CA ALA A 290 44.61 3.04 38.04
C ALA A 290 44.93 3.18 36.54
N GLU A 291 45.81 2.34 36.00
CA GLU A 291 46.12 2.32 34.56
C GLU A 291 44.89 1.91 33.74
N VAL A 292 44.19 0.84 34.13
CA VAL A 292 42.96 0.38 33.49
C VAL A 292 41.86 1.43 33.59
N ALA A 293 41.67 2.04 34.76
CA ALA A 293 40.68 3.10 34.97
C ALA A 293 40.97 4.33 34.08
N THR A 294 42.24 4.67 33.89
CA THR A 294 42.66 5.77 33.01
C THR A 294 42.30 5.47 31.56
N VAL A 295 42.66 4.29 31.04
CA VAL A 295 42.32 3.91 29.66
C VAL A 295 40.80 3.81 29.48
N TYR A 296 40.09 3.19 30.42
CA TYR A 296 38.64 3.06 30.37
C TYR A 296 37.94 4.43 30.36
N SER A 297 38.38 5.36 31.21
CA SER A 297 37.84 6.73 31.24
C SER A 297 38.10 7.48 29.93
N PHE A 298 39.28 7.27 29.33
CA PHE A 298 39.59 7.79 28.01
C PHE A 298 38.64 7.25 26.93
N LEU A 299 38.36 5.94 26.90
CA LEU A 299 37.39 5.35 25.95
C LEU A 299 35.98 5.94 26.13
N LYS A 300 35.57 6.14 27.38
CA LYS A 300 34.28 6.76 27.71
C LYS A 300 34.22 8.21 27.21
N GLN A 301 35.26 9.01 27.45
CA GLN A 301 35.33 10.40 27.00
C GLN A 301 35.29 10.53 25.48
N LYS A 302 35.89 9.56 24.76
CA LYS A 302 35.82 9.48 23.29
C LYS A 302 34.49 8.96 22.76
N GLY A 303 33.54 8.62 23.64
CA GLY A 303 32.20 8.16 23.25
C GLY A 303 32.21 6.80 22.54
N LEU A 304 33.19 5.94 22.86
CA LEU A 304 33.34 4.63 22.23
C LEU A 304 32.51 3.54 22.90
N LEU A 305 32.18 3.73 24.18
CA LEU A 305 31.41 2.79 25.00
C LEU A 305 29.89 2.94 24.83
N THR A 306 29.47 3.76 23.89
CA THR A 306 28.06 4.04 23.55
C THR A 306 27.92 4.01 22.03
N GLY A 307 26.73 3.68 21.53
CA GLY A 307 26.44 3.66 20.09
C GLY A 307 26.42 5.06 19.47
N VAL A 308 25.52 5.27 18.52
CA VAL A 308 25.34 6.57 17.84
C VAL A 308 24.51 7.54 18.70
N ASP A 309 24.75 8.84 18.56
CA ASP A 309 24.01 9.89 19.31
C ASP A 309 22.54 10.03 18.84
N ALA A 310 22.25 9.62 17.59
CA ALA A 310 20.92 9.52 17.02
C ALA A 310 20.83 8.29 16.11
N LEU A 311 19.73 7.54 16.21
CA LEU A 311 19.51 6.33 15.40
C LEU A 311 19.42 6.70 13.90
N PRO A 312 20.10 5.98 12.99
CA PRO A 312 19.93 6.18 11.56
C PRO A 312 18.48 6.01 11.12
N ARG A 313 18.04 6.71 10.08
CA ARG A 313 16.77 6.35 9.41
C ARG A 313 16.84 4.87 8.96
N GLY A 314 15.79 4.10 9.25
CA GLY A 314 15.76 2.66 8.96
C GLY A 314 16.58 1.78 9.91
N TYR A 315 17.17 2.35 10.96
CA TYR A 315 17.60 1.62 12.14
C TYR A 315 16.35 1.06 12.87
N PRO A 316 16.35 -0.15 13.47
CA PRO A 316 15.11 -0.82 13.85
C PRO A 316 14.27 0.11 14.74
N GLY A 317 13.11 0.43 14.19
CA GLY A 317 12.35 1.66 14.43
C GLY A 317 11.19 1.69 13.43
N VAL A 318 11.13 2.76 12.64
CA VAL A 318 10.20 2.92 11.52
C VAL A 318 10.77 2.23 10.28
N ALA A 319 9.97 1.39 9.61
CA ALA A 319 10.40 0.70 8.40
C ALA A 319 10.76 1.66 7.26
N VAL A 320 11.76 1.27 6.47
CA VAL A 320 11.99 1.84 5.14
C VAL A 320 10.78 1.49 4.27
N ALA A 321 10.28 2.47 3.53
CA ALA A 321 9.19 2.29 2.58
C ALA A 321 9.51 1.16 1.58
N ASP A 322 8.47 0.53 1.04
CA ASP A 322 8.64 -0.38 -0.08
C ASP A 322 9.15 0.40 -1.28
N GLY A 323 10.37 0.09 -1.73
CA GLY A 323 11.07 0.82 -2.77
C GLY A 323 12.11 1.84 -2.29
N GLY A 324 12.53 1.79 -1.01
CA GLY A 324 13.70 2.54 -0.55
C GLY A 324 13.51 4.05 -0.58
N ASN A 325 14.53 4.78 -1.04
CA ASN A 325 14.52 6.26 -1.05
C ASN A 325 13.48 6.84 -2.01
N ALA A 326 13.21 6.19 -3.16
CA ALA A 326 12.21 6.66 -4.13
C ALA A 326 10.78 6.68 -3.57
N ALA A 327 10.49 5.84 -2.57
CA ALA A 327 9.21 5.79 -1.87
C ALA A 327 9.28 6.38 -0.44
N ALA A 328 10.44 6.92 -0.03
CA ALA A 328 10.61 7.50 1.30
C ALA A 328 9.91 8.87 1.43
N HIS A 329 9.59 9.51 0.30
CA HIS A 329 8.79 10.72 0.22
C HIS A 329 7.40 10.37 -0.31
N PHE A 330 6.40 10.42 0.57
CA PHE A 330 4.99 10.24 0.22
C PHE A 330 4.38 11.62 -0.03
N ASP A 331 4.73 12.22 -1.16
CA ASP A 331 4.13 13.47 -1.57
C ASP A 331 2.65 13.23 -1.81
N THR A 332 1.83 13.91 -1.02
CA THR A 332 0.39 13.86 -1.16
C THR A 332 0.01 14.50 -2.49
N LEU A 333 -0.83 13.82 -3.27
CA LEU A 333 -1.26 14.29 -4.58
C LEU A 333 -2.42 15.28 -4.48
N TYR A 334 -2.69 15.85 -3.30
CA TYR A 334 -3.63 16.96 -3.09
C TYR A 334 -2.86 18.25 -2.78
N PRO A 335 -3.38 19.42 -3.18
CA PRO A 335 -2.73 20.69 -2.91
C PRO A 335 -2.72 21.00 -1.40
N THR A 336 -1.60 21.52 -0.90
CA THR A 336 -1.45 21.95 0.50
C THR A 336 -2.16 23.27 0.82
N ALA A 337 -2.51 24.06 -0.20
CA ALA A 337 -3.31 25.27 -0.09
C ALA A 337 -4.44 25.25 -1.14
N VAL A 338 -5.64 25.68 -0.75
CA VAL A 338 -6.77 25.84 -1.68
C VAL A 338 -6.44 26.98 -2.64
N THR A 339 -5.97 26.66 -3.85
CA THR A 339 -5.78 27.66 -4.90
C THR A 339 -7.07 27.79 -5.71
N SER A 340 -7.54 29.02 -5.91
CA SER A 340 -8.74 29.33 -6.70
C SER A 340 -8.56 29.09 -8.21
N SER A 341 -7.50 28.39 -8.65
CA SER A 341 -7.03 28.37 -10.05
C SER A 341 -7.00 26.99 -10.71
N THR A 342 -7.55 25.94 -10.09
CA THR A 342 -7.59 24.59 -10.69
C THR A 342 -9.02 24.13 -10.96
N ALA A 343 -9.89 25.03 -11.43
CA ALA A 343 -11.15 24.59 -12.01
C ALA A 343 -10.81 23.76 -13.27
N PRO A 344 -11.20 22.48 -13.33
CA PRO A 344 -10.96 21.68 -14.52
C PRO A 344 -11.62 22.33 -15.74
N ALA A 345 -11.00 22.21 -16.91
CA ALA A 345 -11.57 22.77 -18.14
C ALA A 345 -13.01 22.26 -18.33
N ALA A 346 -13.95 23.16 -18.63
CA ALA A 346 -15.36 22.80 -18.84
C ALA A 346 -15.54 21.73 -19.94
N ALA A 347 -14.61 21.67 -20.90
CA ALA A 347 -14.62 20.70 -22.00
C ALA A 347 -14.01 19.33 -21.67
N ALA A 348 -13.34 19.15 -20.52
CA ALA A 348 -12.73 17.86 -20.18
C ALA A 348 -13.79 16.78 -19.91
N PRO A 349 -13.59 15.51 -20.32
CA PRO A 349 -14.52 14.43 -20.00
C PRO A 349 -14.62 14.23 -18.48
N ARG A 350 -15.84 14.00 -17.99
CA ARG A 350 -16.10 13.60 -16.61
C ARG A 350 -16.22 12.07 -16.53
N VAL A 351 -15.48 11.46 -15.61
CA VAL A 351 -15.46 10.00 -15.38
C VAL A 351 -16.05 9.73 -14.00
N LEU A 352 -17.10 8.91 -13.98
CA LEU A 352 -17.79 8.53 -12.75
C LEU A 352 -16.92 7.60 -11.91
N LEU A 353 -16.75 7.98 -10.65
CA LEU A 353 -16.24 7.13 -9.58
C LEU A 353 -17.41 6.45 -8.88
N ARG A 354 -17.31 5.13 -8.72
CA ARG A 354 -18.13 4.41 -7.74
C ARG A 354 -17.57 4.64 -6.33
N ASP A 355 -18.32 4.26 -5.31
CA ASP A 355 -17.93 4.50 -3.92
C ASP A 355 -16.59 3.79 -3.60
N GLU A 356 -16.41 2.58 -4.11
CA GLU A 356 -15.14 1.84 -4.02
C GLU A 356 -13.98 2.51 -4.75
N ASP A 357 -14.25 3.24 -5.83
CA ASP A 357 -13.21 3.91 -6.62
C ASP A 357 -12.69 5.14 -5.87
N LEU A 358 -13.55 5.85 -5.12
CA LEU A 358 -13.14 6.98 -4.27
C LEU A 358 -12.12 6.54 -3.20
N HIS A 359 -12.29 5.35 -2.62
CA HIS A 359 -11.31 4.77 -1.70
C HIS A 359 -9.98 4.47 -2.39
N TRP A 360 -9.99 4.00 -3.65
CA TRP A 360 -8.76 3.82 -4.43
C TRP A 360 -8.10 5.17 -4.79
N VAL A 361 -8.88 6.20 -5.09
CA VAL A 361 -8.40 7.58 -5.28
C VAL A 361 -7.69 8.09 -4.02
N GLN A 362 -8.26 7.86 -2.83
CA GLN A 362 -7.60 8.19 -1.56
C GLN A 362 -6.30 7.37 -1.36
N VAL A 363 -6.33 6.06 -1.60
CA VAL A 363 -5.15 5.17 -1.52
C VAL A 363 -3.99 5.70 -2.35
N LEU A 364 -4.27 6.11 -3.59
CA LEU A 364 -3.28 6.67 -4.51
C LEU A 364 -2.83 8.06 -4.05
N GLY A 365 -3.77 8.95 -3.76
CA GLY A 365 -3.50 10.35 -3.43
C GLY A 365 -2.73 10.57 -2.13
N GLU A 366 -2.80 9.63 -1.18
CA GLU A 366 -2.06 9.68 0.08
C GLU A 366 -0.73 8.89 0.04
N GLY A 367 -0.43 8.18 -1.05
CA GLY A 367 0.84 7.46 -1.21
C GLY A 367 0.88 6.05 -0.61
N TRP A 368 -0.26 5.46 -0.23
CA TRP A 368 -0.31 4.06 0.23
C TRP A 368 0.20 3.07 -0.82
N ALA A 369 -0.02 3.43 -2.09
CA ALA A 369 0.37 2.71 -3.28
C ALA A 369 1.75 3.09 -3.83
N SER A 370 2.53 3.91 -3.11
CA SER A 370 3.84 4.41 -3.58
C SER A 370 4.74 3.28 -4.14
N PRO A 371 5.41 3.51 -5.28
CA PRO A 371 5.54 4.77 -6.02
C PRO A 371 4.37 5.09 -6.97
N LEU A 372 3.28 4.32 -6.98
CA LEU A 372 2.16 4.56 -7.89
C LEU A 372 1.45 5.90 -7.60
N ARG A 373 1.43 6.80 -8.60
CA ARG A 373 0.81 8.14 -8.53
C ARG A 373 -0.58 8.26 -9.17
N GLY A 374 -1.18 7.14 -9.58
CA GLY A 374 -2.48 7.13 -10.23
C GLY A 374 -2.95 5.73 -10.60
N PHE A 375 -4.04 5.62 -11.36
CA PHE A 375 -4.54 4.31 -11.76
C PHE A 375 -3.54 3.63 -12.71
N MET A 376 -3.36 2.31 -12.54
CA MET A 376 -2.38 1.54 -13.30
C MET A 376 -2.65 1.66 -14.81
N ARG A 377 -1.63 2.05 -15.56
CA ARG A 377 -1.53 1.85 -17.00
C ARG A 377 -1.36 0.37 -17.34
N GLU A 378 -1.52 -0.01 -18.60
CA GLU A 378 -1.57 -1.42 -19.00
C GLU A 378 -0.32 -2.20 -18.54
N GLY A 379 0.87 -1.65 -18.69
CA GLY A 379 2.12 -2.30 -18.30
C GLY A 379 2.25 -2.51 -16.78
N ALA A 380 1.83 -1.54 -15.97
CA ALA A 380 1.80 -1.71 -14.51
C ALA A 380 0.73 -2.73 -14.09
N TYR A 381 -0.43 -2.71 -14.76
CA TYR A 381 -1.51 -3.67 -14.55
C TYR A 381 -1.09 -5.10 -14.86
N LEU A 382 -0.44 -5.34 -16.00
CA LEU A 382 0.08 -6.65 -16.39
C LEU A 382 1.16 -7.13 -15.42
N GLN A 383 2.09 -6.27 -15.03
CA GLN A 383 3.12 -6.61 -14.05
C GLN A 383 2.51 -6.99 -12.69
N CYS A 384 1.51 -6.23 -12.23
CA CYS A 384 0.73 -6.56 -11.04
C CYS A 384 0.09 -7.95 -11.16
N LEU A 385 -0.63 -8.23 -12.26
CA LEU A 385 -1.31 -9.50 -12.50
C LEU A 385 -0.37 -10.71 -12.55
N HIS A 386 0.78 -10.57 -13.21
CA HIS A 386 1.67 -11.70 -13.47
C HIS A 386 2.77 -11.88 -12.42
N PHE A 387 3.23 -10.80 -11.79
CA PHE A 387 4.42 -10.81 -10.92
C PHE A 387 4.14 -10.32 -9.50
N SER A 388 2.91 -9.88 -9.21
CA SER A 388 2.53 -9.28 -7.92
C SER A 388 3.47 -8.12 -7.51
N SER A 389 4.11 -7.49 -8.49
CA SER A 389 5.13 -6.46 -8.30
C SER A 389 5.27 -5.63 -9.57
N VAL A 390 5.72 -4.38 -9.41
CA VAL A 390 6.02 -3.50 -10.54
C VAL A 390 7.48 -3.06 -10.48
N VAL A 391 8.11 -2.95 -11.64
CA VAL A 391 9.48 -2.43 -11.77
C VAL A 391 9.47 -0.92 -11.53
N PHE A 392 10.48 -0.44 -10.82
CA PHE A 392 10.72 0.97 -10.56
C PHE A 392 12.21 1.21 -10.33
N ASP A 393 12.68 2.44 -10.53
CA ASP A 393 14.08 2.81 -10.33
C ASP A 393 14.28 3.53 -8.98
N ALA A 394 14.53 2.74 -7.93
CA ALA A 394 14.66 3.21 -6.56
C ALA A 394 15.87 4.13 -6.32
N ASP A 395 16.96 3.77 -6.98
CA ASP A 395 18.30 4.28 -6.73
C ASP A 395 18.82 5.09 -7.94
N ASN A 396 17.90 5.45 -8.86
CA ASN A 396 18.19 6.18 -10.08
C ASN A 396 19.27 5.50 -10.96
N LEU A 397 19.34 4.17 -10.94
CA LEU A 397 20.31 3.35 -11.67
C LEU A 397 20.17 3.49 -13.19
N THR A 398 18.96 3.76 -13.65
CA THR A 398 18.64 4.00 -15.06
C THR A 398 18.59 5.49 -15.39
N ALA A 399 19.09 6.36 -14.51
CA ALA A 399 18.98 7.81 -14.62
C ALA A 399 17.53 8.31 -14.79
N GLY A 400 16.57 7.60 -14.19
CA GLY A 400 15.16 8.00 -14.15
C GLY A 400 14.38 7.59 -15.40
N ASN A 401 14.96 6.76 -16.26
CA ASN A 401 14.32 6.29 -17.49
C ASN A 401 13.19 5.27 -17.23
N LEU A 402 13.23 4.54 -16.10
CA LEU A 402 12.12 3.68 -15.70
C LEU A 402 11.04 4.48 -14.97
N ASN A 403 10.13 5.08 -15.74
CA ASN A 403 8.93 5.69 -15.19
C ASN A 403 7.76 4.67 -15.18
N PRO A 404 7.29 4.19 -14.01
CA PRO A 404 6.14 3.28 -13.93
C PRO A 404 4.80 3.94 -14.32
N HIS A 405 4.80 5.25 -14.63
CA HIS A 405 3.62 6.04 -14.97
C HIS A 405 3.62 6.57 -16.41
N SER A 406 4.58 6.20 -17.26
CA SER A 406 4.50 6.51 -18.70
C SER A 406 3.56 5.54 -19.42
N THR A 407 2.99 5.97 -20.55
CA THR A 407 2.24 5.09 -21.46
C THR A 407 3.05 3.84 -21.77
N THR A 408 2.43 2.68 -21.67
CA THR A 408 3.18 1.43 -21.60
C THR A 408 3.20 0.69 -22.93
N ASN A 409 4.39 0.22 -23.33
CA ASN A 409 4.58 -0.86 -24.28
C ASN A 409 5.47 -1.91 -23.60
N PHE A 410 4.96 -3.14 -23.45
CA PHE A 410 5.67 -4.21 -22.75
C PHE A 410 7.04 -4.55 -23.39
N SER A 411 7.20 -4.22 -24.67
CA SER A 411 8.42 -4.48 -25.46
C SER A 411 9.59 -3.54 -25.13
N GLU A 412 9.33 -2.42 -24.45
CA GLU A 412 10.31 -1.35 -24.22
C GLU A 412 11.12 -1.53 -22.93
N TYR A 413 10.73 -2.48 -22.06
CA TYR A 413 11.49 -2.79 -20.85
C TYR A 413 12.67 -3.71 -21.18
N SER A 414 13.85 -3.11 -21.37
CA SER A 414 15.12 -3.83 -21.49
C SER A 414 15.40 -4.64 -20.22
N THR A 415 15.66 -5.93 -20.36
CA THR A 415 16.09 -6.81 -19.24
C THR A 415 17.56 -6.60 -18.86
N ALA A 416 18.31 -5.80 -19.63
CA ALA A 416 19.74 -5.60 -19.41
C ALA A 416 20.05 -4.75 -18.15
N ASP A 417 19.10 -3.93 -17.69
CA ASP A 417 19.33 -2.93 -16.64
C ASP A 417 18.60 -3.22 -15.31
N VAL A 418 17.86 -4.34 -15.21
CA VAL A 418 16.98 -4.64 -14.06
C VAL A 418 17.67 -5.57 -13.06
N GLY A 419 18.48 -4.99 -12.16
CA GLY A 419 19.11 -5.71 -11.03
C GLY A 419 18.11 -6.21 -9.98
N ARG A 420 18.51 -7.17 -9.12
CA ARG A 420 17.75 -7.54 -7.91
C ARG A 420 17.59 -6.30 -7.02
N GLY A 421 16.35 -5.97 -6.60
CA GLY A 421 16.05 -4.79 -5.77
C GLY A 421 15.25 -3.67 -6.46
N THR A 422 14.93 -3.83 -7.75
CA THR A 422 14.23 -2.83 -8.60
C THR A 422 12.71 -3.03 -8.70
N ARG A 423 12.11 -3.78 -7.76
CA ARG A 423 10.68 -4.09 -7.75
C ARG A 423 10.04 -3.74 -6.42
N VAL A 424 8.90 -3.06 -6.48
CA VAL A 424 8.01 -2.88 -5.34
C VAL A 424 6.93 -3.93 -5.36
N ASN A 425 6.47 -4.36 -4.19
CA ASN A 425 5.32 -5.24 -4.05
C ASN A 425 4.06 -4.52 -4.55
N MET A 426 3.32 -5.10 -5.50
CA MET A 426 2.08 -4.53 -6.02
C MET A 426 1.15 -5.67 -6.46
N PRO A 427 0.47 -6.31 -5.51
CA PRO A 427 -0.21 -7.57 -5.75
C PRO A 427 -1.69 -7.36 -6.07
N ILE A 428 -2.25 -6.15 -5.94
CA ILE A 428 -3.67 -5.90 -6.23
C ILE A 428 -3.79 -4.85 -7.34
N PRO A 429 -4.57 -5.11 -8.42
CA PRO A 429 -4.81 -4.13 -9.47
C PRO A 429 -5.56 -2.90 -8.93
N ILE A 430 -4.90 -1.74 -8.95
CA ILE A 430 -5.50 -0.44 -8.63
C ILE A 430 -5.87 0.23 -9.95
N VAL A 431 -7.09 0.01 -10.42
CA VAL A 431 -7.57 0.35 -11.77
C VAL A 431 -8.95 0.99 -11.72
N LEU A 432 -9.27 1.84 -12.69
CA LEU A 432 -10.56 2.50 -12.81
C LEU A 432 -11.33 1.96 -14.03
N PRO A 433 -12.37 1.12 -13.84
CA PRO A 433 -13.16 0.62 -14.96
C PRO A 433 -14.02 1.70 -15.59
N VAL A 434 -14.10 1.74 -16.92
CA VAL A 434 -14.89 2.70 -17.68
C VAL A 434 -15.72 2.00 -18.77
N THR A 435 -16.88 2.59 -19.11
CA THR A 435 -17.76 2.05 -20.15
C THR A 435 -17.25 2.43 -21.55
N LYS A 436 -17.84 1.82 -22.58
CA LYS A 436 -17.56 2.14 -23.98
C LYS A 436 -17.85 3.62 -24.28
N VAL A 437 -18.90 4.19 -23.69
CA VAL A 437 -19.26 5.61 -23.82
C VAL A 437 -18.18 6.50 -23.25
N THR A 438 -17.73 6.22 -22.03
CA THR A 438 -16.66 6.99 -21.39
C THR A 438 -15.37 6.89 -22.19
N LYS A 439 -15.01 5.70 -22.72
CA LYS A 439 -13.87 5.53 -23.62
C LYS A 439 -13.97 6.44 -24.85
N ALA A 440 -15.12 6.46 -25.52
CA ALA A 440 -15.33 7.30 -26.70
C ALA A 440 -15.21 8.79 -26.38
N ALA A 441 -15.80 9.24 -25.26
CA ALA A 441 -15.69 10.64 -24.82
C ALA A 441 -14.24 11.06 -24.54
N ILE A 442 -13.43 10.16 -23.96
CA ILE A 442 -12.00 10.40 -23.74
C ILE A 442 -11.24 10.51 -25.06
N SER A 443 -11.52 9.62 -26.02
CA SER A 443 -10.91 9.67 -27.36
C SER A 443 -11.25 10.96 -28.10
N THR A 444 -12.53 11.36 -28.13
CA THR A 444 -12.97 12.60 -28.78
C THR A 444 -12.32 13.83 -28.15
N ALA A 445 -12.19 13.86 -26.82
CA ALA A 445 -11.52 14.96 -26.14
C ALA A 445 -10.01 15.01 -26.48
N ALA A 446 -9.36 13.85 -26.59
CA ALA A 446 -7.97 13.76 -27.01
C ALA A 446 -7.75 14.28 -28.45
N ASP A 447 -8.65 13.95 -29.38
CA ASP A 447 -8.63 14.50 -30.75
C ASP A 447 -8.80 16.03 -30.77
N GLY A 448 -9.55 16.57 -29.80
CA GLY A 448 -9.71 18.00 -29.54
C GLY A 448 -8.56 18.65 -28.74
N GLY A 449 -7.47 17.93 -28.47
CA GLY A 449 -6.28 18.43 -27.76
C GLY A 449 -6.37 18.42 -26.24
N ILE A 450 -7.41 17.78 -25.66
CA ILE A 450 -7.58 17.66 -24.21
C ILE A 450 -6.97 16.33 -23.74
N ASN A 451 -5.89 16.42 -22.97
CA ASN A 451 -5.11 15.27 -22.49
C ASN A 451 -5.36 14.92 -21.00
N HIS A 452 -6.54 15.25 -20.48
CA HIS A 452 -6.92 14.97 -19.09
C HIS A 452 -8.42 14.74 -18.96
N VAL A 453 -8.81 14.09 -17.87
CA VAL A 453 -10.22 13.87 -17.48
C VAL A 453 -10.44 14.31 -16.04
N VAL A 454 -11.70 14.55 -15.69
CA VAL A 454 -12.11 14.91 -14.34
C VAL A 454 -12.79 13.72 -13.70
N LEU A 455 -12.32 13.30 -12.54
CA LEU A 455 -12.93 12.22 -11.76
C LEU A 455 -14.02 12.81 -10.87
N VAL A 456 -15.22 12.25 -10.98
CA VAL A 456 -16.42 12.80 -10.36
C VAL A 456 -17.13 11.73 -9.53
N THR A 457 -17.52 12.06 -8.31
CA THR A 457 -18.31 11.15 -7.45
C THR A 457 -19.73 10.98 -7.95
N ARG A 458 -20.48 10.03 -7.38
CA ARG A 458 -21.92 9.86 -7.67
C ARG A 458 -22.77 11.09 -7.37
N THR A 459 -22.31 12.00 -6.51
CA THR A 459 -23.04 13.24 -6.19
C THR A 459 -22.59 14.43 -7.04
N GLY A 460 -21.84 14.21 -8.13
CA GLY A 460 -21.36 15.26 -9.03
C GLY A 460 -20.17 16.07 -8.50
N GLU A 461 -19.58 15.72 -7.35
CA GLU A 461 -18.38 16.40 -6.84
C GLU A 461 -17.16 15.99 -7.66
N GLU A 462 -16.47 16.97 -8.24
CA GLU A 462 -15.17 16.78 -8.89
C GLU A 462 -14.09 16.61 -7.81
N VAL A 463 -13.38 15.47 -7.80
CA VAL A 463 -12.41 15.13 -6.74
C VAL A 463 -10.97 15.11 -7.20
N ALA A 464 -10.72 14.84 -8.48
CA ALA A 464 -9.38 14.74 -9.03
C ALA A 464 -9.35 15.01 -10.53
N VAL A 465 -8.20 15.40 -11.05
CA VAL A 465 -7.88 15.39 -12.48
C VAL A 465 -6.95 14.21 -12.74
N LEU A 466 -7.26 13.42 -13.77
CA LEU A 466 -6.37 12.37 -14.26
C LEU A 466 -5.73 12.82 -15.57
N THR A 467 -4.41 12.88 -15.62
CA THR A 467 -3.63 13.38 -16.75
C THR A 467 -3.04 12.24 -17.59
N ASN A 468 -2.88 12.51 -18.89
CA ASN A 468 -2.36 11.59 -19.88
C ASN A 468 -3.11 10.24 -19.88
N PRO A 469 -4.45 10.23 -20.04
CA PRO A 469 -5.26 9.03 -19.91
C PRO A 469 -4.86 7.95 -20.92
N GLU A 470 -4.88 6.70 -20.49
CA GLU A 470 -4.69 5.51 -21.32
C GLU A 470 -5.85 4.55 -21.06
N VAL A 471 -6.59 4.20 -22.12
CA VAL A 471 -7.75 3.30 -22.02
C VAL A 471 -7.45 1.98 -22.72
N PHE A 472 -7.50 0.88 -21.97
CA PHE A 472 -7.16 -0.47 -22.45
C PHE A 472 -8.22 -1.51 -22.01
N ASP A 473 -8.14 -2.73 -22.55
CA ASP A 473 -9.15 -3.78 -22.31
C ASP A 473 -9.08 -4.32 -20.87
N HIS A 474 -10.24 -4.46 -20.22
CA HIS A 474 -10.31 -4.95 -18.85
C HIS A 474 -10.06 -6.46 -18.73
N ARG A 475 -10.49 -7.26 -19.73
CA ARG A 475 -10.35 -8.74 -19.73
C ARG A 475 -10.76 -9.35 -18.38
N LYS A 476 -11.99 -9.05 -17.94
CA LYS A 476 -12.53 -9.32 -16.59
C LYS A 476 -12.25 -10.74 -16.08
N GLU A 477 -12.50 -11.77 -16.89
CA GLU A 477 -12.29 -13.17 -16.51
C GLU A 477 -10.82 -13.48 -16.18
N GLU A 478 -9.89 -12.96 -16.98
CA GLU A 478 -8.46 -13.11 -16.74
C GLU A 478 -8.03 -12.37 -15.47
N ARG A 479 -8.49 -11.12 -15.29
CA ARG A 479 -8.26 -10.34 -14.07
C ARG A 479 -8.72 -11.09 -12.82
N ILE A 480 -9.94 -11.61 -12.85
CA ILE A 480 -10.57 -12.35 -11.76
C ILE A 480 -9.73 -13.59 -11.44
N THR A 481 -9.49 -14.44 -12.44
CA THR A 481 -8.81 -15.72 -12.24
C THR A 481 -7.39 -15.53 -11.69
N ARG A 482 -6.64 -14.54 -12.19
CA ARG A 482 -5.28 -14.25 -11.71
C ARG A 482 -5.27 -13.57 -10.33
N THR A 483 -6.30 -12.79 -10.01
CA THR A 483 -6.37 -12.08 -8.72
C THR A 483 -6.82 -12.98 -7.58
N PHE A 484 -7.86 -13.77 -7.81
CA PHE A 484 -8.52 -14.56 -6.77
C PHE A 484 -8.11 -16.02 -6.78
N GLY A 485 -7.46 -16.50 -7.85
CA GLY A 485 -7.13 -17.93 -8.03
C GLY A 485 -8.34 -18.79 -8.39
N ALA A 486 -9.53 -18.21 -8.50
CA ALA A 486 -10.78 -18.88 -8.89
C ALA A 486 -11.76 -17.88 -9.50
N TYR A 487 -12.71 -18.39 -10.29
CA TYR A 487 -13.84 -17.63 -10.81
C TYR A 487 -15.09 -17.97 -10.00
N ASP A 488 -15.28 -17.31 -8.87
CA ASP A 488 -16.44 -17.48 -7.99
C ASP A 488 -17.42 -16.31 -8.21
N ARG A 489 -18.57 -16.55 -8.85
CA ARG A 489 -19.57 -15.50 -9.14
C ARG A 489 -20.27 -14.96 -7.89
N GLY A 490 -20.31 -15.73 -6.81
CA GLY A 490 -20.88 -15.28 -5.54
C GLY A 490 -19.89 -14.52 -4.66
N HIS A 491 -18.61 -14.44 -5.07
CA HIS A 491 -17.63 -13.62 -4.39
C HIS A 491 -17.95 -12.12 -4.60
N PRO A 492 -18.10 -11.32 -3.53
CA PRO A 492 -18.73 -9.99 -3.65
C PRO A 492 -17.88 -9.00 -4.46
N TYR A 493 -16.54 -9.02 -4.34
CA TYR A 493 -15.68 -8.19 -5.19
C TYR A 493 -15.60 -8.69 -6.65
N VAL A 494 -15.85 -9.98 -6.91
CA VAL A 494 -15.86 -10.55 -8.26
C VAL A 494 -17.14 -10.13 -8.97
N ASP A 495 -18.28 -10.15 -8.27
CA ASP A 495 -19.54 -9.57 -8.74
C ASP A 495 -19.39 -8.09 -9.13
N MET A 496 -18.70 -7.30 -8.29
CA MET A 496 -18.38 -5.90 -8.63
C MET A 496 -17.54 -5.76 -9.90
N ILE A 497 -16.53 -6.61 -10.11
CA ILE A 497 -15.71 -6.58 -11.36
C ILE A 497 -16.55 -6.96 -12.58
N GLN A 498 -17.45 -7.93 -12.44
CA GLN A 498 -18.32 -8.37 -13.54
C GLN A 498 -19.26 -7.24 -14.00
N LYS A 499 -19.86 -6.51 -13.05
CA LYS A 499 -20.77 -5.38 -13.29
C LYS A 499 -20.06 -4.09 -13.76
N ALA A 500 -18.74 -4.00 -13.60
CA ALA A 500 -17.97 -2.83 -13.98
C ALA A 500 -17.84 -2.65 -15.52
N GLY A 501 -17.27 -1.54 -15.98
CA GLY A 501 -17.01 -1.30 -17.41
C GLY A 501 -16.04 -2.31 -18.05
N ASP A 502 -16.09 -2.43 -19.37
CA ASP A 502 -15.28 -3.39 -20.15
C ASP A 502 -13.87 -2.87 -20.47
N PHE A 503 -13.58 -1.61 -20.18
CA PHE A 503 -12.27 -0.99 -20.34
C PHE A 503 -11.74 -0.52 -18.98
N LEU A 504 -10.42 -0.34 -18.89
CA LEU A 504 -9.74 0.26 -17.76
C LEU A 504 -9.09 1.57 -18.18
N LEU A 505 -9.16 2.57 -17.31
CA LEU A 505 -8.52 3.87 -17.46
C LEU A 505 -7.31 3.95 -16.51
N GLY A 506 -6.12 4.11 -17.10
CA GLY A 506 -4.87 4.40 -16.41
C GLY A 506 -4.40 5.84 -16.63
N GLY A 507 -3.59 6.36 -15.71
CA GLY A 507 -3.04 7.71 -15.77
C GLY A 507 -2.69 8.25 -14.39
N GLU A 508 -2.00 9.38 -14.34
CA GLU A 508 -1.61 10.02 -13.08
C GLU A 508 -2.76 10.86 -12.53
N ILE A 509 -2.97 10.86 -11.21
CA ILE A 509 -4.01 11.67 -10.59
C ILE A 509 -3.40 12.85 -9.84
N GLN A 510 -4.10 13.99 -9.90
CA GLN A 510 -3.93 15.10 -8.99
C GLN A 510 -5.29 15.33 -8.33
N LEU A 511 -5.36 15.15 -7.02
CA LEU A 511 -6.56 15.45 -6.26
C LEU A 511 -6.77 16.97 -6.21
N LEU A 512 -8.04 17.38 -6.32
CA LEU A 512 -8.43 18.79 -6.17
C LEU A 512 -8.42 19.20 -4.70
N GLN A 513 -8.68 18.26 -3.79
CA GLN A 513 -8.64 18.43 -2.34
C GLN A 513 -8.35 17.11 -1.63
N ARG A 514 -7.99 17.15 -0.35
CA ARG A 514 -7.90 15.94 0.48
C ARG A 514 -9.27 15.25 0.50
N VAL A 515 -9.28 13.93 0.31
CA VAL A 515 -10.51 13.14 0.40
C VAL A 515 -11.00 13.13 1.85
N MET A 516 -12.21 13.63 2.07
CA MET A 516 -12.89 13.65 3.37
C MET A 516 -14.25 12.97 3.22
N TYR A 517 -14.61 12.13 4.20
CA TYR A 517 -15.90 11.42 4.17
C TYR A 517 -16.97 12.14 4.99
N ASN A 518 -16.57 13.02 5.90
CA ASN A 518 -17.45 13.78 6.79
C ASN A 518 -18.40 12.89 7.61
N ASP A 519 -17.92 11.69 7.96
CA ASP A 519 -18.64 10.66 8.71
C ASP A 519 -18.28 10.63 10.21
N GLY A 520 -17.58 11.66 10.70
CA GLY A 520 -17.07 11.73 12.07
C GLY A 520 -15.81 10.89 12.33
N LEU A 521 -15.32 10.14 11.35
CA LEU A 521 -14.16 9.25 11.48
C LEU A 521 -12.89 9.78 10.79
N ASP A 522 -12.95 10.91 10.08
CA ASP A 522 -11.81 11.46 9.34
C ASP A 522 -10.58 11.73 10.22
N LYS A 523 -10.79 12.04 11.52
CA LYS A 523 -9.70 12.18 12.51
C LYS A 523 -8.83 10.92 12.68
N PHE A 524 -9.34 9.75 12.29
CA PHE A 524 -8.61 8.49 12.31
C PHE A 524 -8.00 8.13 10.96
N ARG A 525 -8.28 8.87 9.87
CA ARG A 525 -7.75 8.62 8.53
C ARG A 525 -6.42 9.35 8.34
N LEU A 526 -5.39 8.88 9.06
CA LEU A 526 -4.04 9.42 8.95
C LEU A 526 -3.36 8.90 7.68
N THR A 527 -2.71 9.79 6.95
CA THR A 527 -1.87 9.44 5.78
C THR A 527 -0.60 8.67 6.22
N PRO A 528 0.11 7.99 5.30
CA PRO A 528 1.42 7.40 5.58
C PRO A 528 2.42 8.40 6.20
N SER A 529 2.45 9.63 5.69
CA SER A 529 3.31 10.71 6.22
C SER A 529 2.91 11.12 7.64
N GLU A 530 1.63 11.29 7.91
CA GLU A 530 1.11 11.62 9.25
C GLU A 530 1.38 10.48 10.25
N LEU A 531 1.24 9.22 9.83
CA LEU A 531 1.56 8.05 10.66
C LEU A 531 3.05 7.97 11.00
N ARG A 532 3.92 8.13 10.01
CA ARG A 532 5.39 8.16 10.23
C ARG A 532 5.78 9.25 11.23
N ALA A 533 5.29 10.47 11.02
CA ALA A 533 5.52 11.57 11.95
C ALA A 533 5.01 11.26 13.36
N LYS A 534 3.86 10.58 13.49
CA LYS A 534 3.30 10.17 14.77
C LYS A 534 4.14 9.08 15.46
N PHE A 535 4.66 8.11 14.73
CA PHE A 535 5.58 7.09 15.28
C PHE A 535 6.89 7.71 15.75
N GLU A 536 7.45 8.64 14.97
CA GLU A 536 8.66 9.39 15.35
C GLU A 536 8.43 10.25 16.60
N ALA A 537 7.30 10.96 16.68
CA ALA A 537 6.93 11.78 17.84
C ALA A 537 6.73 10.96 19.12
N LEU A 538 6.29 9.71 19.01
CA LEU A 538 6.19 8.77 20.13
C LEU A 538 7.54 8.14 20.51
N GLY A 539 8.61 8.38 19.74
CA GLY A 539 9.91 7.74 19.96
C GLY A 539 9.87 6.22 19.75
N ALA A 540 9.08 5.76 18.78
CA ALA A 540 8.93 4.33 18.50
C ALA A 540 10.24 3.72 17.99
N ASP A 541 10.74 2.68 18.66
CA ASP A 541 11.90 1.89 18.21
C ASP A 541 11.48 0.55 17.57
N ALA A 542 10.18 0.25 17.53
CA ALA A 542 9.58 -0.71 16.63
C ALA A 542 8.11 -0.32 16.40
N VAL A 543 7.59 -0.59 15.20
CA VAL A 543 6.18 -0.35 14.88
C VAL A 543 5.54 -1.66 14.45
N LEU A 544 4.61 -2.15 15.27
CA LEU A 544 3.86 -3.39 15.06
C LEU A 544 2.50 -3.07 14.45
N ALA A 545 2.27 -3.42 13.19
CA ALA A 545 0.97 -3.24 12.56
C ALA A 545 0.07 -4.48 12.71
N PHE A 546 -1.18 -4.23 13.10
CA PHE A 546 -2.25 -5.23 13.14
C PHE A 546 -3.40 -4.79 12.22
N GLN A 547 -3.51 -5.46 11.08
CA GLN A 547 -4.63 -5.28 10.15
C GLN A 547 -5.89 -5.97 10.68
N THR A 548 -7.03 -5.28 10.64
CA THR A 548 -8.32 -5.91 10.96
C THR A 548 -9.47 -5.35 10.13
N ARG A 549 -10.40 -6.22 9.75
CA ARG A 549 -11.73 -5.84 9.22
C ARG A 549 -12.86 -6.18 10.19
N ASN A 550 -12.54 -6.77 11.34
CA ASN A 550 -13.50 -7.28 12.31
C ASN A 550 -13.37 -6.56 13.66
N PRO A 551 -14.40 -6.58 14.52
CA PRO A 551 -14.28 -6.18 15.91
C PRO A 551 -13.15 -6.94 16.62
N THR A 552 -12.45 -6.25 17.52
CA THR A 552 -11.29 -6.81 18.22
C THR A 552 -11.74 -7.47 19.53
N HIS A 553 -11.53 -8.78 19.64
CA HIS A 553 -11.80 -9.56 20.85
C HIS A 553 -10.48 -10.03 21.50
N ALA A 554 -10.57 -10.78 22.60
CA ALA A 554 -9.43 -11.24 23.40
C ALA A 554 -8.39 -12.01 22.58
N GLY A 555 -8.83 -12.77 21.58
CA GLY A 555 -7.92 -13.44 20.66
C GLY A 555 -6.99 -12.45 19.96
N HIS A 556 -7.54 -11.47 19.24
CA HIS A 556 -6.76 -10.42 18.58
C HIS A 556 -5.90 -9.63 19.58
N ALA A 557 -6.45 -9.27 20.74
CA ALA A 557 -5.71 -8.56 21.79
C ALA A 557 -4.51 -9.38 22.30
N TYR A 558 -4.65 -10.70 22.45
CA TYR A 558 -3.54 -11.58 22.80
C TYR A 558 -2.42 -11.54 21.75
N LEU A 559 -2.74 -11.64 20.45
CA LEU A 559 -1.71 -11.54 19.40
C LEU A 559 -0.96 -10.20 19.47
N MET A 560 -1.69 -9.11 19.65
CA MET A 560 -1.10 -7.76 19.74
C MET A 560 -0.22 -7.59 20.99
N ASN A 561 -0.72 -7.99 22.16
CA ASN A 561 0.00 -7.88 23.43
C ASN A 561 1.24 -8.79 23.46
N GLN A 562 1.13 -10.03 22.95
CA GLN A 562 2.28 -10.93 22.86
C GLN A 562 3.30 -10.49 21.82
N GLY A 563 2.86 -9.92 20.70
CA GLY A 563 3.77 -9.32 19.72
C GLY A 563 4.58 -8.18 20.33
N ARG A 564 3.91 -7.31 21.11
CA ARG A 564 4.59 -6.26 21.89
C ARG A 564 5.58 -6.83 22.90
N GLN A 565 5.15 -7.80 23.71
CA GLN A 565 6.01 -8.39 24.75
C GLN A 565 7.24 -9.05 24.12
N TRP A 566 7.06 -9.79 23.02
CA TRP A 566 8.17 -10.39 22.29
C TRP A 566 9.18 -9.35 21.82
N LEU A 567 8.74 -8.19 21.32
CA LEU A 567 9.64 -7.09 20.95
C LEU A 567 10.42 -6.55 22.17
N LEU A 568 9.75 -6.35 23.31
CA LEU A 568 10.43 -5.95 24.54
C LEU A 568 11.50 -6.99 24.95
N ASP A 569 11.19 -8.27 24.82
CA ASP A 569 12.10 -9.38 25.12
C ASP A 569 13.30 -9.43 24.15
N GLN A 570 13.12 -8.98 22.90
CA GLN A 570 14.23 -8.80 21.93
C GLN A 570 15.10 -7.57 22.23
N GLY A 571 14.73 -6.74 23.22
CA GLY A 571 15.53 -5.60 23.69
C GLY A 571 15.02 -4.23 23.25
N PHE A 572 13.96 -4.17 22.43
CA PHE A 572 13.26 -2.92 22.12
C PHE A 572 12.74 -2.27 23.41
N LYS A 573 12.79 -0.94 23.48
CA LYS A 573 12.42 -0.14 24.64
C LYS A 573 11.04 0.48 24.49
N ASN A 574 10.64 0.82 23.27
CA ASN A 574 9.38 1.48 23.00
C ASN A 574 8.73 0.99 21.69
N PRO A 575 8.36 -0.31 21.62
CA PRO A 575 7.53 -0.77 20.52
C PRO A 575 6.20 0.01 20.54
N VAL A 576 5.61 0.29 19.38
CA VAL A 576 4.29 0.94 19.25
C VAL A 576 3.41 0.04 18.41
N LEU A 577 2.21 -0.26 18.91
CA LEU A 577 1.17 -0.97 18.18
C LEU A 577 0.41 0.02 17.31
N TRP A 578 0.26 -0.29 16.03
CA TRP A 578 -0.72 0.33 15.16
C TRP A 578 -1.88 -0.64 14.94
N LEU A 579 -2.98 -0.38 15.63
CA LEU A 579 -4.27 -1.01 15.34
C LEU A 579 -4.86 -0.35 14.10
N SER A 580 -4.89 -1.11 13.01
CA SER A 580 -5.14 -0.61 11.67
C SER A 580 -6.44 -1.19 11.10
N PRO A 581 -7.62 -0.70 11.51
CA PRO A 581 -8.88 -1.14 10.91
C PRO A 581 -8.96 -0.71 9.44
N LEU A 582 -9.36 -1.63 8.57
CA LEU A 582 -9.72 -1.32 7.19
C LEU A 582 -11.01 -0.48 7.16
N GLY A 583 -10.98 0.62 6.42
CA GLY A 583 -12.10 1.56 6.30
C GLY A 583 -12.53 1.91 4.89
N GLY A 584 -12.04 1.20 3.87
CA GLY A 584 -12.69 1.19 2.56
C GLY A 584 -13.89 0.25 2.52
N TRP A 585 -14.39 -0.01 1.30
CA TRP A 585 -15.51 -0.92 1.07
C TRP A 585 -15.29 -2.32 1.71
N THR A 586 -16.36 -2.84 2.34
CA THR A 586 -16.45 -4.21 2.87
C THR A 586 -17.75 -4.87 2.43
N LYS A 587 -17.83 -6.20 2.46
CA LYS A 587 -19.05 -6.93 2.11
C LYS A 587 -20.17 -6.67 3.13
N GLU A 588 -21.42 -6.83 2.71
CA GLU A 588 -22.61 -6.40 3.47
C GLU A 588 -22.76 -7.06 4.85
N ASP A 589 -22.29 -8.29 5.05
CA ASP A 589 -22.42 -8.99 6.33
C ASP A 589 -21.28 -8.71 7.32
N ASP A 590 -20.28 -7.91 6.93
CA ASP A 590 -19.25 -7.44 7.86
C ASP A 590 -19.79 -6.31 8.75
N VAL A 591 -19.17 -6.12 9.92
CA VAL A 591 -19.58 -5.06 10.85
C VAL A 591 -19.17 -3.70 10.26
N PRO A 592 -20.08 -2.71 10.20
CA PRO A 592 -19.78 -1.37 9.71
C PRO A 592 -18.58 -0.72 10.39
N LEU A 593 -17.88 0.16 9.65
CA LEU A 593 -16.61 0.75 10.07
C LEU A 593 -16.71 1.57 11.35
N ASP A 594 -17.72 2.42 11.44
CA ASP A 594 -18.07 3.20 12.61
C ASP A 594 -18.22 2.35 13.87
N VAL A 595 -18.99 1.25 13.79
CA VAL A 595 -19.19 0.34 14.91
C VAL A 595 -17.85 -0.28 15.32
N ARG A 596 -17.03 -0.70 14.35
CA ARG A 596 -15.70 -1.25 14.62
C ARG A 596 -14.76 -0.23 15.27
N VAL A 597 -14.72 1.01 14.77
CA VAL A 597 -13.84 2.06 15.31
C VAL A 597 -14.24 2.43 16.73
N HIS A 598 -15.53 2.64 17.01
CA HIS A 598 -15.99 2.91 18.38
C HIS A 598 -15.74 1.70 19.31
N GLN A 599 -15.89 0.47 18.80
CA GLN A 599 -15.53 -0.73 19.54
C GLN A 599 -14.02 -0.79 19.83
N HIS A 600 -13.17 -0.37 18.88
CA HIS A 600 -11.73 -0.30 19.06
C HIS A 600 -11.32 0.79 20.07
N GLU A 601 -11.96 1.96 20.02
CA GLU A 601 -11.77 2.99 21.04
C GLU A 601 -12.12 2.48 22.43
N ALA A 602 -13.25 1.77 22.55
CA ALA A 602 -13.72 1.20 23.81
C ALA A 602 -12.72 0.19 24.41
N ILE A 603 -12.14 -0.71 23.59
CA ILE A 603 -11.17 -1.69 24.11
C ILE A 603 -9.82 -1.07 24.48
N ILE A 604 -9.41 0.02 23.80
CA ILE A 604 -8.19 0.75 24.15
C ILE A 604 -8.42 1.52 25.46
N LYS A 605 -9.55 2.22 25.56
CA LYS A 605 -9.94 2.99 26.75
C LYS A 605 -10.02 2.11 28.00
N ASP A 606 -10.60 0.92 27.87
CA ASP A 606 -10.82 0.00 28.99
C ASP A 606 -9.61 -0.93 29.25
N GLY A 607 -8.45 -0.66 28.63
CA GLY A 607 -7.17 -1.29 28.98
C GLY A 607 -6.97 -2.70 28.44
N MET A 608 -7.77 -3.14 27.45
CA MET A 608 -7.53 -4.41 26.76
C MET A 608 -6.30 -4.35 25.84
N LEU A 609 -6.04 -3.16 25.32
CA LEU A 609 -4.79 -2.74 24.68
C LEU A 609 -4.27 -1.51 25.42
N ASP A 610 -2.95 -1.38 25.53
CA ASP A 610 -2.33 -0.25 26.22
C ASP A 610 -2.56 1.06 25.45
N PRO A 611 -3.26 2.07 26.01
CA PRO A 611 -3.56 3.32 25.33
C PRO A 611 -2.32 4.19 25.05
N VAL A 612 -1.24 4.03 25.81
CA VAL A 612 -0.02 4.84 25.64
C VAL A 612 0.77 4.38 24.41
N SER A 613 0.83 3.07 24.19
CA SER A 613 1.62 2.47 23.13
C SER A 613 0.80 1.95 21.94
N THR A 614 -0.47 2.36 21.83
CA THR A 614 -1.36 1.98 20.73
C THR A 614 -1.85 3.19 19.95
N ILE A 615 -1.67 3.16 18.63
CA ILE A 615 -2.29 4.09 17.69
C ILE A 615 -3.46 3.38 17.00
N LEU A 616 -4.64 3.97 17.10
CA LEU A 616 -5.79 3.64 16.26
C LEU A 616 -5.79 4.55 15.03
N SER A 617 -5.67 3.96 13.84
CA SER A 617 -5.76 4.70 12.58
C SER A 617 -6.35 3.85 11.47
N ILE A 618 -7.36 4.38 10.80
CA ILE A 618 -8.06 3.75 9.68
C ILE A 618 -7.13 3.67 8.47
N TRP A 619 -7.16 2.52 7.80
CA TRP A 619 -6.53 2.32 6.50
C TRP A 619 -7.59 2.37 5.39
N PRO A 620 -7.48 3.27 4.39
CA PRO A 620 -8.60 3.62 3.51
C PRO A 620 -8.89 2.62 2.39
N SER A 621 -8.06 1.59 2.20
CA SER A 621 -8.22 0.65 1.07
C SER A 621 -9.55 -0.12 1.13
N PRO A 622 -10.19 -0.37 -0.02
CA PRO A 622 -11.21 -1.41 -0.14
C PRO A 622 -10.68 -2.78 0.27
N MET A 623 -11.55 -3.62 0.84
CA MET A 623 -11.28 -5.03 1.11
C MET A 623 -11.61 -5.86 -0.15
N VAL A 624 -10.61 -6.52 -0.72
CA VAL A 624 -10.78 -7.28 -1.97
C VAL A 624 -11.23 -8.72 -1.70
N TYR A 625 -10.90 -9.28 -0.54
CA TYR A 625 -11.05 -10.70 -0.17
C TYR A 625 -10.22 -11.67 -1.02
N ALA A 626 -9.03 -11.25 -1.47
CA ALA A 626 -8.15 -12.03 -2.35
C ALA A 626 -7.04 -12.79 -1.60
N GLY A 627 -7.24 -13.09 -0.31
CA GLY A 627 -6.42 -14.04 0.45
C GLY A 627 -4.90 -13.77 0.38
N PRO A 628 -4.08 -14.76 -0.03
CA PRO A 628 -2.62 -14.63 -0.10
C PRO A 628 -2.09 -13.50 -1.01
N ARG A 629 -2.89 -13.06 -1.99
CA ARG A 629 -2.51 -11.93 -2.85
C ARG A 629 -2.79 -10.60 -2.17
N GLU A 630 -3.90 -10.51 -1.45
CA GLU A 630 -4.28 -9.28 -0.76
C GLU A 630 -3.48 -9.03 0.53
N VAL A 631 -3.09 -10.07 1.26
CA VAL A 631 -2.29 -9.89 2.49
C VAL A 631 -0.93 -9.23 2.19
N GLN A 632 -0.38 -9.44 0.99
CA GLN A 632 0.79 -8.71 0.52
C GLN A 632 0.50 -7.21 0.38
N TRP A 633 -0.64 -6.82 -0.19
CA TRP A 633 -1.08 -5.43 -0.26
C TRP A 633 -1.28 -4.83 1.13
N HIS A 634 -1.89 -5.59 2.04
CA HIS A 634 -2.08 -5.19 3.44
C HIS A 634 -0.73 -4.88 4.09
N ALA A 635 0.26 -5.76 3.95
CA ALA A 635 1.58 -5.58 4.54
C ALA A 635 2.37 -4.45 3.86
N LYS A 636 2.37 -4.37 2.53
CA LYS A 636 3.03 -3.30 1.76
C LYS A 636 2.56 -1.91 2.19
N SER A 637 1.25 -1.68 2.27
CA SER A 637 0.73 -0.38 2.72
C SER A 637 1.17 -0.02 4.13
N ARG A 638 1.30 -1.01 5.02
CA ARG A 638 1.77 -0.80 6.40
C ARG A 638 3.27 -0.51 6.45
N LYS A 639 4.07 -1.20 5.64
CA LYS A 639 5.48 -0.89 5.44
C LYS A 639 5.67 0.53 4.92
N ASN A 640 4.85 0.97 3.95
CA ASN A 640 4.84 2.34 3.46
C ASN A 640 4.51 3.37 4.55
N ALA A 641 3.59 3.08 5.46
CA ALA A 641 3.32 3.95 6.61
C ALA A 641 4.31 3.80 7.78
N GLY A 642 5.34 2.93 7.66
CA GLY A 642 6.44 2.84 8.63
C GLY A 642 6.41 1.65 9.59
N ALA A 643 5.53 0.67 9.39
CA ALA A 643 5.51 -0.53 10.21
C ALA A 643 6.71 -1.45 9.93
N SER A 644 7.53 -1.71 10.94
CA SER A 644 8.68 -2.64 10.88
C SER A 644 8.30 -4.09 11.15
N TYR A 645 7.14 -4.31 11.80
CA TYR A 645 6.56 -5.62 12.04
C TYR A 645 5.11 -5.69 11.55
N PHE A 646 4.73 -6.82 10.96
CA PHE A 646 3.35 -7.08 10.53
C PHE A 646 2.84 -8.37 11.17
N VAL A 647 1.70 -8.29 11.84
CA VAL A 647 1.03 -9.47 12.40
C VAL A 647 0.22 -10.17 11.32
N VAL A 648 0.48 -11.45 11.11
CA VAL A 648 -0.27 -12.29 10.15
C VAL A 648 -0.67 -13.63 10.78
N GLY A 649 -1.97 -13.90 10.77
CA GLY A 649 -2.57 -15.14 11.26
C GLY A 649 -2.93 -16.14 10.15
N ARG A 650 -3.81 -17.09 10.47
CA ARG A 650 -4.42 -18.04 9.53
C ARG A 650 -5.48 -17.35 8.66
N ASP A 651 -5.53 -17.75 7.38
CA ASP A 651 -6.48 -17.30 6.36
C ASP A 651 -6.61 -15.76 6.26
N PRO A 652 -5.48 -15.02 6.21
CA PRO A 652 -5.53 -13.57 6.15
C PRO A 652 -6.18 -13.14 4.84
N ALA A 653 -7.07 -12.15 4.92
CA ALA A 653 -7.86 -11.67 3.79
C ALA A 653 -8.75 -12.72 3.10
N GLY A 654 -8.98 -13.87 3.73
CA GLY A 654 -9.80 -14.94 3.18
C GLY A 654 -11.31 -14.69 3.24
N ILE A 655 -12.01 -15.53 2.50
CA ILE A 655 -13.48 -15.64 2.44
C ILE A 655 -13.86 -17.11 2.22
N LYS A 656 -15.10 -17.46 2.57
CA LYS A 656 -15.69 -18.75 2.24
C LYS A 656 -16.07 -18.81 0.77
N ARG A 657 -16.06 -20.01 0.18
CA ARG A 657 -16.55 -20.21 -1.18
C ARG A 657 -18.06 -20.01 -1.26
N SER A 658 -18.57 -19.44 -2.35
CA SER A 658 -20.02 -19.27 -2.50
C SER A 658 -20.74 -20.58 -2.83
N ASP A 659 -20.08 -21.49 -3.56
CA ASP A 659 -20.61 -22.80 -3.95
C ASP A 659 -20.59 -23.82 -2.80
N GLN A 660 -19.65 -23.65 -1.86
CA GLN A 660 -19.45 -24.51 -0.69
C GLN A 660 -19.18 -23.65 0.56
N PRO A 661 -20.22 -23.07 1.18
CA PRO A 661 -20.10 -22.07 2.25
C PRO A 661 -19.30 -22.51 3.49
N ASP A 662 -19.17 -23.82 3.72
CA ASP A 662 -18.39 -24.35 4.84
C ASP A 662 -16.87 -24.34 4.57
N GLN A 663 -16.44 -24.25 3.32
CA GLN A 663 -15.04 -24.33 2.92
C GLN A 663 -14.40 -22.94 2.74
N ASP A 664 -13.16 -22.81 3.24
CA ASP A 664 -12.33 -21.63 2.99
C ASP A 664 -11.93 -21.60 1.50
N MET A 665 -11.96 -20.42 0.88
CA MET A 665 -11.52 -20.25 -0.52
C MET A 665 -10.01 -20.45 -0.68
N TYR A 666 -9.25 -20.15 0.39
CA TYR A 666 -7.80 -20.26 0.43
C TYR A 666 -7.36 -21.23 1.53
N ALA A 667 -6.24 -21.90 1.31
CA ALA A 667 -5.62 -22.67 2.38
C ALA A 667 -5.11 -21.74 3.49
N GLY A 668 -5.36 -22.12 4.74
CA GLY A 668 -5.18 -21.24 5.90
C GLY A 668 -3.76 -20.67 6.06
N ASP A 669 -2.72 -21.38 5.67
CA ASP A 669 -1.33 -20.92 5.85
C ASP A 669 -0.71 -20.25 4.61
N HIS A 670 -1.37 -20.29 3.45
CA HIS A 670 -0.81 -19.75 2.21
C HIS A 670 -0.50 -18.27 2.32
N GLY A 671 -1.35 -17.47 2.96
CA GLY A 671 -1.09 -16.04 3.13
C GLY A 671 0.19 -15.75 3.91
N ARG A 672 0.51 -16.60 4.91
CA ARG A 672 1.75 -16.47 5.68
C ARG A 672 2.96 -16.82 4.82
N PHE A 673 2.93 -17.95 4.11
CA PHE A 673 4.06 -18.41 3.30
C PHE A 673 4.35 -17.50 2.12
N VAL A 674 3.31 -17.07 1.40
CA VAL A 674 3.45 -16.16 0.26
C VAL A 674 4.08 -14.83 0.71
N LEU A 675 3.67 -14.31 1.87
CA LEU A 675 4.18 -13.04 2.37
C LEU A 675 5.69 -13.09 2.70
N HIS A 676 6.21 -14.22 3.19
CA HIS A 676 7.65 -14.39 3.45
C HIS A 676 8.49 -14.42 2.17
N LEU A 677 7.88 -14.78 1.04
CA LEU A 677 8.55 -14.90 -0.26
C LEU A 677 8.22 -13.73 -1.20
N ALA A 678 7.40 -12.78 -0.74
CA ALA A 678 6.90 -11.71 -1.57
C ALA A 678 8.02 -10.71 -1.91
N PRO A 679 8.22 -10.36 -3.19
CA PRO A 679 9.22 -9.38 -3.59
C PRO A 679 8.90 -8.01 -2.97
N GLY A 680 9.93 -7.30 -2.49
CA GLY A 680 9.77 -6.00 -1.83
C GLY A 680 9.42 -6.10 -0.34
N MET A 681 9.28 -7.30 0.23
CA MET A 681 8.95 -7.50 1.65
C MET A 681 10.14 -7.95 2.51
N GLU A 682 11.36 -8.02 1.95
CA GLU A 682 12.56 -8.63 2.54
C GLU A 682 13.00 -7.98 3.86
N HIS A 683 12.63 -6.71 4.07
CA HIS A 683 13.00 -5.90 5.24
C HIS A 683 11.83 -5.68 6.22
N MET A 684 10.67 -6.31 6.00
CA MET A 684 9.56 -6.27 6.95
C MET A 684 9.52 -7.58 7.74
N ASN A 685 9.50 -7.49 9.07
CA ASN A 685 9.44 -8.67 9.91
C ASN A 685 8.00 -9.15 10.06
N LEU A 686 7.77 -10.43 9.87
CA LEU A 686 6.45 -11.03 10.00
C LEU A 686 6.31 -11.71 11.35
N LEU A 687 5.36 -11.26 12.16
CA LEU A 687 5.00 -11.94 13.41
C LEU A 687 3.82 -12.85 13.15
N SER A 688 4.10 -14.15 13.27
CA SER A 688 3.12 -15.16 12.99
C SER A 688 2.77 -15.97 14.21
N PHE A 689 1.47 -16.12 14.45
CA PHE A 689 0.95 -16.76 15.65
C PHE A 689 0.17 -18.02 15.28
N PRO A 690 0.29 -19.10 16.07
CA PRO A 690 -0.61 -20.23 15.97
C PRO A 690 -2.04 -19.84 16.35
N LYS A 691 -3.00 -20.71 16.05
CA LYS A 691 -4.38 -20.52 16.49
C LYS A 691 -4.45 -20.47 18.02
N VAL A 692 -5.22 -19.50 18.53
CA VAL A 692 -5.45 -19.32 19.98
C VAL A 692 -6.87 -19.73 20.36
N TYR A 693 -7.01 -20.22 21.58
CA TYR A 693 -8.25 -20.73 22.16
C TYR A 693 -8.49 -20.05 23.50
N TYR A 694 -9.75 -19.97 23.91
CA TYR A 694 -10.11 -19.44 25.23
C TYR A 694 -9.96 -20.54 26.28
N ASP A 695 -9.09 -20.36 27.26
CA ASP A 695 -8.90 -21.29 28.38
C ASP A 695 -9.91 -20.97 29.49
N LYS A 696 -10.80 -21.94 29.79
CA LYS A 696 -11.84 -21.83 30.81
C LYS A 696 -11.26 -21.69 32.22
N THR A 697 -10.02 -22.12 32.45
CA THR A 697 -9.42 -22.19 33.79
C THR A 697 -8.88 -20.85 34.29
N ASP A 698 -8.42 -19.99 33.39
CA ASP A 698 -7.87 -18.67 33.74
C ASP A 698 -8.45 -17.51 32.91
N HIS A 699 -9.48 -17.79 32.12
CA HIS A 699 -10.23 -16.83 31.32
C HIS A 699 -9.37 -16.04 30.32
N LYS A 700 -8.31 -16.66 29.79
CA LYS A 700 -7.37 -16.04 28.83
C LYS A 700 -7.31 -16.77 27.51
N MET A 701 -7.02 -16.02 26.46
CA MET A 701 -6.71 -16.59 25.14
C MET A 701 -5.26 -17.05 25.12
N LYS A 702 -4.99 -18.26 24.62
CA LYS A 702 -3.63 -18.81 24.47
C LYS A 702 -3.59 -19.95 23.45
N PRO A 703 -2.43 -20.31 22.88
CA PRO A 703 -2.32 -21.53 22.08
C PRO A 703 -2.55 -22.79 22.93
N MET A 704 -3.17 -23.81 22.33
CA MET A 704 -3.35 -25.11 22.99
C MET A 704 -2.08 -25.96 22.81
N THR A 705 -1.12 -25.79 23.71
CA THR A 705 0.15 -26.53 23.67
C THR A 705 0.03 -27.95 24.20
N ASP A 706 -0.90 -28.19 25.13
CA ASP A 706 -1.18 -29.51 25.70
C ASP A 706 -2.54 -30.03 25.23
N LYS A 707 -2.52 -30.99 24.29
CA LYS A 707 -3.73 -31.59 23.73
C LYS A 707 -4.52 -32.41 24.76
N SER A 708 -3.93 -32.81 25.88
CA SER A 708 -4.65 -33.54 26.94
C SER A 708 -5.70 -32.67 27.65
N ARG A 709 -5.48 -31.34 27.65
CA ARG A 709 -6.37 -30.34 28.23
C ARG A 709 -7.41 -29.79 27.25
N LYS A 710 -7.68 -30.49 26.14
CA LYS A 710 -8.61 -30.00 25.09
C LYS A 710 -9.99 -29.58 25.65
N ARG A 711 -10.48 -30.23 26.70
CA ARG A 711 -11.77 -29.91 27.35
C ARG A 711 -11.78 -28.57 28.09
N ASP A 712 -10.62 -28.01 28.40
CA ASP A 712 -10.46 -26.72 29.07
C ASP A 712 -10.51 -25.55 28.07
N PHE A 713 -10.40 -25.84 26.77
CA PHE A 713 -10.31 -24.82 25.72
C PHE A 713 -11.61 -24.70 24.93
N LEU A 714 -12.01 -23.46 24.62
CA LEU A 714 -13.16 -23.15 23.77
C LEU A 714 -12.73 -22.49 22.46
N SER A 715 -13.34 -22.91 21.35
CA SER A 715 -13.22 -22.23 20.06
C SER A 715 -14.41 -21.29 19.83
N ILE A 716 -14.15 -19.98 19.92
CA ILE A 716 -15.14 -18.92 19.70
C ILE A 716 -15.00 -18.41 18.27
N SER A 717 -15.92 -18.80 17.39
CA SER A 717 -15.95 -18.33 16.00
C SER A 717 -16.66 -16.98 15.88
N GLY A 718 -16.44 -16.29 14.76
CA GLY A 718 -17.19 -15.07 14.43
C GLY A 718 -18.71 -15.31 14.43
N SER A 719 -19.18 -16.43 13.86
CA SER A 719 -20.61 -16.78 13.88
C SER A 719 -21.18 -16.91 15.29
N LYS A 720 -20.43 -17.52 16.22
CA LYS A 720 -20.84 -17.60 17.64
C LYS A 720 -20.90 -16.22 18.28
N MET A 721 -19.90 -15.36 18.04
CA MET A 721 -19.91 -13.97 18.52
C MET A 721 -21.15 -13.21 18.01
N ARG A 722 -21.45 -13.30 16.70
CA ARG A 722 -22.64 -12.68 16.10
C ARG A 722 -23.94 -13.18 16.73
N HIS A 723 -24.04 -14.49 16.95
CA HIS A 723 -25.21 -15.09 17.61
C HIS A 723 -25.40 -14.53 19.04
N MET A 724 -24.35 -14.55 19.86
CA MET A 724 -24.42 -14.04 21.23
C MET A 724 -24.78 -12.55 21.28
N ALA A 725 -24.23 -11.74 20.37
CA ALA A 725 -24.52 -10.32 20.32
C ALA A 725 -25.97 -10.03 19.87
N LYS A 726 -26.48 -10.75 18.87
CA LYS A 726 -27.90 -10.68 18.46
C LYS A 726 -28.85 -11.01 19.61
N MET A 727 -28.53 -12.03 20.39
CA MET A 727 -29.33 -12.45 21.55
C MET A 727 -29.15 -11.52 22.77
N GLY A 728 -28.21 -10.57 22.73
CA GLY A 728 -27.94 -9.65 23.84
C GLY A 728 -27.34 -10.32 25.07
N PHE A 729 -26.67 -11.47 24.90
CA PHE A 729 -26.11 -12.23 26.02
C PHE A 729 -25.05 -11.44 26.79
N GLN A 730 -25.00 -11.68 28.09
CA GLN A 730 -24.08 -11.03 29.03
C GLN A 730 -22.96 -11.99 29.47
N PRO A 731 -21.89 -11.50 30.12
CA PRO A 731 -20.83 -12.36 30.62
C PRO A 731 -21.33 -13.50 31.52
N CYS A 732 -20.78 -14.70 31.34
CA CYS A 732 -21.11 -15.88 32.14
C CYS A 732 -20.64 -15.72 33.59
N THR A 733 -21.39 -16.27 34.55
CA THR A 733 -20.86 -16.55 35.90
C THR A 733 -20.00 -17.82 35.87
N ASP A 734 -20.55 -18.90 35.30
CA ASP A 734 -19.85 -20.16 35.00
C ASP A 734 -20.12 -20.54 33.54
N ILE A 735 -19.14 -21.15 32.85
CA ILE A 735 -19.29 -21.56 31.45
C ILE A 735 -19.77 -23.02 31.38
N PRO A 736 -20.99 -23.29 30.86
CA PRO A 736 -21.51 -24.66 30.76
C PRO A 736 -20.68 -25.54 29.81
N ASP A 737 -20.61 -26.85 30.07
CA ASP A 737 -19.92 -27.79 29.17
C ASP A 737 -20.57 -27.90 27.78
N THR A 738 -21.86 -27.57 27.65
CA THR A 738 -22.60 -27.53 26.39
C THR A 738 -22.42 -26.23 25.60
N TRP A 739 -21.70 -25.24 26.15
CA TRP A 739 -21.57 -23.91 25.57
C TRP A 739 -20.99 -23.92 24.15
N GLU A 740 -20.09 -24.87 23.85
CA GLU A 740 -19.43 -24.90 22.54
C GLU A 740 -20.40 -25.27 21.40
N SER A 741 -21.42 -26.09 21.68
CA SER A 741 -22.51 -26.41 20.75
C SER A 741 -23.64 -25.39 20.78
N ASP A 742 -23.95 -24.83 21.95
CA ASP A 742 -25.06 -23.91 22.17
C ASP A 742 -24.64 -22.76 23.11
N PRO A 743 -24.12 -21.65 22.57
CA PRO A 743 -23.63 -20.53 23.38
C PRO A 743 -24.81 -19.81 24.06
N THR A 744 -24.81 -19.72 25.39
CA THR A 744 -25.89 -19.08 26.18
C THR A 744 -25.48 -17.80 26.93
N CYS A 745 -24.18 -17.50 26.96
CA CYS A 745 -23.58 -16.36 27.66
C CYS A 745 -22.22 -16.02 27.03
N VAL A 746 -21.61 -14.90 27.39
CA VAL A 746 -20.29 -14.49 26.87
C VAL A 746 -19.18 -14.94 27.82
N PRO A 747 -18.15 -15.68 27.38
CA PRO A 747 -17.05 -16.07 28.25
C PRO A 747 -16.36 -14.86 28.89
N PRO A 748 -16.13 -14.84 30.22
CA PRO A 748 -15.51 -13.72 30.91
C PRO A 748 -14.17 -13.31 30.28
N GLY A 749 -13.93 -12.01 30.11
CA GLY A 749 -12.69 -11.52 29.50
C GLY A 749 -12.57 -11.71 27.98
N PHE A 750 -13.58 -12.26 27.29
CA PHE A 750 -13.59 -12.36 25.83
C PHE A 750 -13.58 -10.99 25.13
N MET A 751 -14.27 -10.00 25.70
CA MET A 751 -14.27 -8.61 25.26
C MET A 751 -14.60 -7.72 26.47
N VAL A 752 -14.09 -6.49 26.49
CA VAL A 752 -14.51 -5.51 27.51
C VAL A 752 -16.00 -5.19 27.38
N GLN A 753 -16.66 -4.91 28.50
CA GLN A 753 -18.12 -4.74 28.52
C GLN A 753 -18.60 -3.58 27.65
N SER A 754 -17.89 -2.46 27.64
CA SER A 754 -18.20 -1.29 26.80
C SER A 754 -18.19 -1.64 25.31
N GLY A 755 -17.15 -2.34 24.85
CA GLY A 755 -17.03 -2.84 23.49
C GLY A 755 -18.11 -3.87 23.15
N TRP A 756 -18.45 -4.76 24.08
CA TRP A 756 -19.51 -5.76 23.88
C TRP A 756 -20.91 -5.13 23.76
N ASN A 757 -21.21 -4.12 24.59
CA ASN A 757 -22.47 -3.39 24.55
C ASN A 757 -22.71 -2.74 23.18
N LEU A 758 -21.66 -2.17 22.56
CA LEU A 758 -21.74 -1.62 21.20
C LEU A 758 -22.09 -2.70 20.17
N MET A 759 -21.52 -3.90 20.30
CA MET A 759 -21.85 -5.03 19.42
C MET A 759 -23.31 -5.47 19.58
N VAL A 760 -23.79 -5.59 20.81
CA VAL A 760 -25.20 -5.93 21.10
C VAL A 760 -26.13 -4.88 20.52
N GLN A 761 -25.85 -3.59 20.76
CA GLN A 761 -26.65 -2.48 20.24
C GLN A 761 -26.74 -2.52 18.72
N TYR A 762 -25.62 -2.74 18.03
CA TYR A 762 -25.60 -2.87 16.57
C TYR A 762 -26.47 -4.04 16.10
N TYR A 763 -26.23 -5.25 16.60
CA TYR A 763 -26.91 -6.44 16.11
C TYR A 763 -28.41 -6.50 16.44
N GLN A 764 -28.85 -5.86 17.53
CA GLN A 764 -30.27 -5.75 17.88
C GLN A 764 -31.02 -4.68 17.09
N ARG A 765 -30.31 -3.67 16.58
CA ARG A 765 -30.92 -2.53 15.85
C ARG A 765 -30.65 -2.53 14.34
N MET A 766 -29.83 -3.44 13.82
CA MET A 766 -29.47 -3.45 12.40
C MET A 766 -30.64 -3.60 11.42
N THR A 767 -31.80 -4.08 11.88
CA THR A 767 -33.04 -4.20 11.09
C THR A 767 -34.03 -3.05 11.32
N ASP A 768 -33.74 -2.15 12.26
CA ASP A 768 -34.58 -0.99 12.55
C ASP A 768 -34.36 0.10 11.48
N PRO A 769 -35.38 0.48 10.68
CA PRO A 769 -35.24 1.51 9.65
C PRO A 769 -34.85 2.88 10.19
N SER A 770 -35.08 3.14 11.50
CA SER A 770 -34.69 4.38 12.17
C SER A 770 -33.25 4.34 12.70
N TYR A 771 -32.64 3.16 12.76
CA TYR A 771 -31.24 3.00 13.13
C TYR A 771 -30.35 3.41 11.97
N LEU A 772 -29.87 4.64 12.03
CA LEU A 772 -28.79 5.10 11.17
C LEU A 772 -27.54 4.28 11.49
N GLN A 773 -27.14 3.40 10.57
CA GLN A 773 -25.78 2.87 10.58
C GLN A 773 -24.83 4.07 10.53
N TYR A 774 -23.91 4.23 11.48
CA TYR A 774 -23.19 5.50 11.66
C TYR A 774 -22.17 5.80 10.55
N SER A 775 -22.15 5.07 9.43
CA SER A 775 -21.20 5.24 8.34
C SER A 775 -21.79 5.39 6.93
N ILE A 776 -23.09 5.69 6.78
CA ILE A 776 -23.56 6.13 5.44
C ILE A 776 -23.00 7.54 5.22
N PRO A 777 -22.23 7.80 4.14
CA PRO A 777 -21.64 9.10 3.89
C PRO A 777 -22.74 10.19 3.86
N PHE A 778 -22.75 11.02 4.91
CA PHE A 778 -23.66 12.15 5.02
C PHE A 778 -23.13 13.28 4.15
N ARG A 779 -23.85 13.63 3.08
CA ARG A 779 -23.59 14.86 2.32
C ARG A 779 -24.78 15.81 2.41
N PRO A 780 -24.64 16.98 3.04
CA PRO A 780 -25.73 17.94 3.12
C PRO A 780 -26.14 18.42 1.73
N PHE A 781 -27.44 18.51 1.48
CA PHE A 781 -27.98 19.19 0.31
C PHE A 781 -27.72 20.68 0.44
N ILE A 782 -27.03 21.26 -0.54
CA ILE A 782 -26.90 22.72 -0.66
C ILE A 782 -27.77 23.13 -1.85
N SER A 783 -28.98 23.62 -1.58
CA SER A 783 -29.85 24.19 -2.61
C SER A 783 -29.19 25.44 -3.21
N LYS A 784 -29.07 25.49 -4.54
CA LYS A 784 -28.72 26.71 -5.28
C LYS A 784 -29.96 27.46 -5.80
N ALA A 785 -31.16 26.87 -5.72
CA ALA A 785 -32.41 27.51 -6.13
C ALA A 785 -33.03 28.27 -4.94
N SER A 786 -33.38 29.54 -5.17
CA SER A 786 -34.04 30.39 -4.16
C SER A 786 -35.51 30.04 -3.92
N SER A 787 -36.12 29.22 -4.77
CA SER A 787 -37.55 28.88 -4.79
C SER A 787 -37.87 27.45 -4.34
N VAL A 788 -37.03 26.83 -3.53
CA VAL A 788 -37.24 25.46 -3.03
C VAL A 788 -36.99 25.37 -1.52
N ALA A 789 -37.68 24.46 -0.84
CA ALA A 789 -37.45 24.13 0.56
C ALA A 789 -37.34 22.62 0.76
N SER A 790 -36.23 22.17 1.36
CA SER A 790 -36.03 20.78 1.77
C SER A 790 -36.57 20.52 3.17
N THR A 791 -36.94 19.27 3.47
CA THR A 791 -37.33 18.87 4.83
C THR A 791 -36.14 18.87 5.80
N GLY A 792 -36.01 19.95 6.57
CA GLY A 792 -35.07 20.09 7.70
C GLY A 792 -33.73 20.73 7.36
N ASP A 793 -33.11 21.37 8.35
CA ASP A 793 -31.86 22.15 8.23
C ASP A 793 -30.62 21.31 7.82
N ASN A 794 -30.78 19.99 7.60
CA ASN A 794 -29.73 19.02 7.25
C ASN A 794 -30.20 17.91 6.28
N ALA A 795 -31.11 18.20 5.34
CA ALA A 795 -31.56 17.21 4.36
C ALA A 795 -30.40 16.67 3.50
N VAL A 796 -30.33 15.36 3.27
CA VAL A 796 -29.27 14.68 2.50
C VAL A 796 -29.87 14.08 1.23
N VAL A 797 -29.49 14.60 0.06
CA VAL A 797 -29.92 14.06 -1.24
C VAL A 797 -29.49 12.59 -1.34
N GLY A 798 -30.32 11.74 -1.93
CA GLY A 798 -30.00 10.33 -2.08
C GLY A 798 -30.43 9.45 -0.90
N THR A 799 -31.11 10.00 0.11
CA THR A 799 -31.64 9.24 1.25
C THR A 799 -33.15 9.02 1.16
N LEU A 800 -33.65 7.97 1.81
CA LEU A 800 -35.09 7.64 1.84
C LEU A 800 -35.96 8.77 2.44
N GLY A 801 -35.39 9.57 3.34
CA GLY A 801 -36.08 10.68 4.00
C GLY A 801 -36.03 12.01 3.25
N PHE A 802 -35.29 12.09 2.14
CA PHE A 802 -35.16 13.34 1.39
C PHE A 802 -36.47 13.71 0.68
N GLU A 803 -36.93 14.94 0.91
CA GLU A 803 -38.05 15.55 0.20
C GLU A 803 -37.74 17.00 -0.13
N LEU A 804 -37.93 17.38 -1.39
CA LEU A 804 -37.84 18.76 -1.86
C LEU A 804 -39.23 19.27 -2.21
N SER A 805 -39.69 20.29 -1.48
CA SER A 805 -40.91 21.03 -1.81
C SER A 805 -40.55 22.23 -2.70
N VAL A 806 -41.32 22.44 -3.77
CA VAL A 806 -41.21 23.65 -4.61
C VAL A 806 -42.05 24.76 -4.00
N LEU A 807 -41.52 25.98 -3.99
CA LEU A 807 -42.17 27.16 -3.42
C LEU A 807 -42.48 28.19 -4.50
N ASP A 808 -43.64 28.83 -4.39
CA ASP A 808 -43.96 30.01 -5.17
C ASP A 808 -43.06 31.17 -4.75
N ALA A 809 -42.38 31.79 -5.72
CA ALA A 809 -41.37 32.82 -5.44
C ALA A 809 -41.96 34.11 -4.84
N ALA A 810 -43.24 34.40 -5.05
CA ALA A 810 -43.89 35.62 -4.58
C ALA A 810 -44.48 35.46 -3.17
N THR A 811 -45.03 34.28 -2.87
CA THR A 811 -45.81 34.01 -1.65
C THR A 811 -45.09 33.10 -0.65
N GLY A 812 -44.08 32.34 -1.10
CA GLY A 812 -43.40 31.30 -0.30
C GLY A 812 -44.28 30.08 -0.01
N ALA A 813 -45.48 29.99 -0.60
CA ALA A 813 -46.37 28.85 -0.42
C ALA A 813 -45.86 27.63 -1.19
N LYS A 814 -46.14 26.43 -0.67
CA LYS A 814 -45.85 25.19 -1.41
C LYS A 814 -46.71 25.12 -2.66
N VAL A 815 -46.08 24.78 -3.77
CA VAL A 815 -46.74 24.53 -5.05
C VAL A 815 -46.37 23.15 -5.56
N SER A 816 -47.30 22.51 -6.24
CA SER A 816 -47.06 21.26 -6.95
C SER A 816 -46.24 21.51 -8.21
N PRO A 817 -45.06 20.90 -8.33
CA PRO A 817 -44.31 20.96 -9.57
C PRO A 817 -45.09 20.36 -10.74
N TRP A 818 -45.98 19.38 -10.48
CA TRP A 818 -46.75 18.72 -11.52
C TRP A 818 -48.02 19.47 -11.91
N HIS A 819 -48.73 20.08 -10.96
CA HIS A 819 -50.06 20.66 -11.23
C HIS A 819 -50.07 22.18 -11.36
N ASP A 820 -49.29 22.88 -10.55
CA ASP A 820 -49.45 24.33 -10.35
C ASP A 820 -48.56 25.15 -11.30
N ILE A 821 -47.55 24.51 -11.91
CA ILE A 821 -46.69 25.13 -12.93
C ILE A 821 -47.38 25.02 -14.30
N PRO A 822 -47.59 26.11 -15.04
CA PRO A 822 -48.18 26.05 -16.37
C PRO A 822 -47.31 25.26 -17.35
N LEU A 823 -47.90 24.40 -18.18
CA LEU A 823 -47.15 23.70 -19.24
C LEU A 823 -46.60 24.67 -20.30
N TYR A 824 -47.45 25.53 -20.84
CA TYR A 824 -47.09 26.39 -21.97
C TYR A 824 -46.63 27.77 -21.52
N VAL A 825 -45.48 28.20 -22.03
CA VAL A 825 -45.07 29.62 -22.01
C VAL A 825 -45.63 30.32 -23.25
N ASN A 826 -45.55 29.66 -24.40
CA ASN A 826 -46.22 30.03 -25.64
C ASN A 826 -46.42 28.78 -26.53
N ALA A 827 -46.83 28.96 -27.79
CA ALA A 827 -47.18 27.85 -28.68
C ALA A 827 -46.04 26.85 -28.98
N SER A 828 -44.77 27.24 -28.83
CA SER A 828 -43.60 26.39 -29.16
C SER A 828 -42.60 26.24 -28.00
N VAL A 829 -42.87 26.86 -26.86
CA VAL A 829 -42.02 26.82 -25.66
C VAL A 829 -42.85 26.34 -24.47
N VAL A 830 -42.34 25.31 -23.80
CA VAL A 830 -42.96 24.69 -22.62
C VAL A 830 -42.08 24.88 -21.40
N ASN A 831 -42.66 24.87 -20.20
CA ASN A 831 -41.90 24.85 -18.96
C ASN A 831 -41.40 23.43 -18.69
N PHE A 832 -40.15 23.32 -18.26
CA PHE A 832 -39.51 22.09 -17.81
C PHE A 832 -39.17 22.23 -16.33
N VAL A 833 -39.53 21.23 -15.53
CA VAL A 833 -39.18 21.15 -14.12
C VAL A 833 -38.01 20.20 -13.96
N VAL A 834 -36.92 20.70 -13.38
CA VAL A 834 -35.69 19.91 -13.19
C VAL A 834 -35.86 18.98 -11.99
N GLU A 835 -35.70 17.68 -12.20
CA GLU A 835 -35.68 16.69 -11.10
C GLU A 835 -34.26 16.22 -10.78
N ILE A 836 -33.40 16.11 -11.79
CA ILE A 836 -32.02 15.64 -11.65
C ILE A 836 -31.10 16.61 -12.38
N GLU A 837 -30.15 17.19 -11.65
CA GLU A 837 -29.16 18.11 -12.20
C GLU A 837 -28.17 17.36 -13.10
N LYS A 838 -27.71 18.01 -14.17
CA LYS A 838 -26.64 17.48 -15.03
C LYS A 838 -25.41 17.08 -14.22
N GLY A 839 -24.96 15.84 -14.40
CA GLY A 839 -23.82 15.25 -13.69
C GLY A 839 -24.15 14.55 -12.37
N ARG A 840 -25.42 14.58 -11.92
CA ARG A 840 -25.89 13.84 -10.73
C ARG A 840 -26.38 12.45 -11.09
N MET A 841 -26.27 11.51 -10.14
CA MET A 841 -26.66 10.11 -10.35
C MET A 841 -27.91 9.72 -9.59
N GLU A 842 -28.27 10.48 -8.55
CA GLU A 842 -29.44 10.23 -7.72
C GLU A 842 -30.70 10.22 -8.59
N LYS A 843 -31.42 9.08 -8.63
CA LYS A 843 -32.70 9.04 -9.33
C LYS A 843 -33.75 9.76 -8.48
N MET A 844 -34.04 10.98 -8.86
CA MET A 844 -35.02 11.85 -8.22
C MET A 844 -36.22 11.98 -9.13
N GLU A 845 -37.42 11.95 -8.54
CA GLU A 845 -38.67 12.06 -9.28
C GLU A 845 -39.75 12.72 -8.41
N VAL A 846 -40.70 13.35 -9.07
CA VAL A 846 -41.89 13.89 -8.44
C VAL A 846 -42.76 12.76 -7.88
N ASN A 847 -43.09 12.85 -6.59
CA ASN A 847 -43.98 11.89 -5.96
C ASN A 847 -45.45 12.18 -6.31
N LYS A 848 -46.05 11.35 -7.15
CA LYS A 848 -47.44 11.50 -7.61
C LYS A 848 -48.51 11.39 -6.50
N ARG A 849 -48.19 10.82 -5.33
CA ARG A 849 -49.18 10.45 -4.29
C ARG A 849 -49.17 11.37 -3.07
N LEU A 850 -48.05 12.04 -2.79
CA LEU A 850 -47.92 12.92 -1.64
C LEU A 850 -48.47 14.32 -1.91
N PRO A 851 -48.99 15.03 -0.89
CA PRO A 851 -49.46 16.41 -1.04
C PRO A 851 -48.38 17.32 -1.64
N PHE A 852 -48.77 18.15 -2.61
CA PHE A 852 -47.89 19.06 -3.37
C PHE A 852 -46.80 18.38 -4.20
N ASN A 853 -46.88 17.07 -4.42
CA ASN A 853 -45.98 16.31 -5.30
C ASN A 853 -44.48 16.66 -5.13
N PRO A 854 -43.90 16.50 -3.92
CA PRO A 854 -42.49 16.82 -3.70
C PRO A 854 -41.58 15.94 -4.56
N ILE A 855 -40.42 16.48 -4.93
CA ILE A 855 -39.35 15.70 -5.58
C ILE A 855 -38.68 14.84 -4.50
N LYS A 856 -38.61 13.53 -4.72
CA LYS A 856 -38.09 12.55 -3.78
C LYS A 856 -37.15 11.56 -4.46
N GLN A 857 -36.31 10.93 -3.65
CA GLN A 857 -35.43 9.86 -4.11
C GLN A 857 -36.27 8.61 -4.45
N ASP A 858 -36.10 8.11 -5.67
CA ASP A 858 -36.73 6.85 -6.12
C ASP A 858 -36.10 5.66 -5.37
N VAL A 859 -36.93 4.65 -5.11
CA VAL A 859 -36.59 3.46 -4.36
C VAL A 859 -36.91 2.18 -5.12
N THR A 860 -36.10 1.15 -4.95
CA THR A 860 -36.38 -0.19 -5.45
C THR A 860 -37.59 -0.80 -4.72
N LYS A 861 -38.12 -1.92 -5.25
CA LYS A 861 -39.14 -2.74 -4.56
C LYS A 861 -38.68 -3.26 -3.18
N THR A 862 -37.38 -3.24 -2.91
CA THR A 862 -36.75 -3.62 -1.62
C THR A 862 -36.43 -2.42 -0.75
N ASN A 863 -36.92 -1.22 -1.10
CA ASN A 863 -36.76 0.03 -0.36
C ASN A 863 -35.31 0.54 -0.28
N HIS A 864 -34.50 0.28 -1.31
CA HIS A 864 -33.15 0.87 -1.46
C HIS A 864 -33.17 2.02 -2.46
N THR A 865 -32.35 3.04 -2.25
CA THR A 865 -32.27 4.21 -3.14
C THR A 865 -31.62 3.85 -4.49
N ARG A 866 -32.09 4.50 -5.56
CA ARG A 866 -31.70 4.22 -6.95
C ARG A 866 -30.75 5.28 -7.52
N TYR A 867 -29.80 4.83 -8.34
CA TYR A 867 -28.79 5.67 -8.98
C TYR A 867 -28.55 5.25 -10.44
N TYR A 868 -28.24 6.21 -11.31
CA TYR A 868 -27.73 5.93 -12.66
C TYR A 868 -26.23 5.63 -12.62
N LEU A 869 -25.82 4.44 -13.08
CA LEU A 869 -24.44 3.95 -12.90
C LEU A 869 -23.69 3.67 -14.21
N TYR A 870 -24.33 3.82 -15.38
CA TYR A 870 -23.73 3.51 -16.69
C TYR A 870 -22.83 4.63 -17.26
N GLY A 871 -22.67 5.72 -16.53
CA GLY A 871 -21.89 6.88 -16.92
C GLY A 871 -22.45 8.14 -16.27
N VAL A 872 -21.72 9.26 -16.40
CA VAL A 872 -22.19 10.56 -15.89
C VAL A 872 -23.29 11.10 -16.82
N PRO A 873 -24.52 11.36 -16.33
CA PRO A 873 -25.54 12.04 -17.12
C PRO A 873 -24.99 13.39 -17.60
N PHE A 874 -24.93 13.54 -18.92
CA PHE A 874 -24.40 14.74 -19.59
C PHE A 874 -25.52 15.71 -20.01
N PHE A 875 -26.70 15.53 -19.41
CA PHE A 875 -27.95 16.27 -19.62
C PHE A 875 -28.62 16.54 -18.28
N ASN A 876 -29.49 17.55 -18.20
CA ASN A 876 -30.42 17.71 -17.08
C ASN A 876 -31.66 16.82 -17.35
N TYR A 877 -32.29 16.32 -16.29
CA TYR A 877 -33.45 15.44 -16.41
C TYR A 877 -34.59 15.92 -15.52
N GLY A 878 -35.82 15.67 -15.94
CA GLY A 878 -37.02 15.95 -15.17
C GLY A 878 -38.26 15.75 -16.01
N MET A 879 -39.28 16.59 -15.82
CA MET A 879 -40.58 16.40 -16.45
C MET A 879 -41.24 17.68 -16.97
N LEU A 880 -42.22 17.52 -17.87
CA LEU A 880 -43.13 18.59 -18.24
C LEU A 880 -44.32 18.65 -17.28
N PRO A 881 -44.59 19.81 -16.65
CA PRO A 881 -45.72 19.95 -15.75
C PRO A 881 -47.02 19.83 -16.53
N GLN A 882 -48.09 19.44 -15.84
CA GLN A 882 -49.42 19.27 -16.41
C GLN A 882 -49.51 18.26 -17.57
N THR A 883 -48.65 17.25 -17.59
CA THR A 883 -48.72 16.13 -18.56
C THR A 883 -48.89 14.81 -17.83
N TRP A 884 -49.45 13.80 -18.49
CA TRP A 884 -49.58 12.45 -17.93
C TRP A 884 -49.69 11.38 -19.02
N GLU A 885 -48.87 10.34 -18.91
CA GLU A 885 -48.84 9.17 -19.78
C GLU A 885 -49.84 8.11 -19.29
N ASP A 886 -51.09 8.16 -19.77
CA ASP A 886 -52.16 7.23 -19.39
C ASP A 886 -51.86 5.76 -19.79
N PRO A 887 -51.77 4.81 -18.83
CA PRO A 887 -51.53 3.40 -19.11
C PRO A 887 -52.63 2.68 -19.91
N SER A 888 -53.84 3.26 -19.94
CA SER A 888 -54.94 2.70 -20.73
C SER A 888 -54.82 2.98 -22.22
N MET A 889 -54.01 3.98 -22.59
CA MET A 889 -53.76 4.37 -23.97
C MET A 889 -52.64 3.53 -24.55
N LYS A 890 -53.00 2.63 -25.48
CA LYS A 890 -52.05 1.69 -26.08
C LYS A 890 -51.55 2.15 -27.45
N ASP A 891 -50.26 1.95 -27.71
CA ASP A 891 -49.67 2.11 -29.03
C ASP A 891 -50.14 1.01 -30.02
N ALA A 892 -49.66 1.07 -31.27
CA ALA A 892 -49.99 0.07 -32.28
C ALA A 892 -49.47 -1.35 -31.96
N ALA A 893 -48.49 -1.47 -31.07
CA ALA A 893 -47.93 -2.73 -30.60
C ALA A 893 -48.59 -3.23 -29.30
N GLY A 894 -49.51 -2.47 -28.72
CA GLY A 894 -50.28 -2.82 -27.53
C GLY A 894 -49.65 -2.39 -26.19
N HIS A 895 -48.59 -1.59 -26.22
CA HIS A 895 -47.91 -1.05 -25.03
C HIS A 895 -48.65 0.18 -24.49
N GLY A 896 -48.89 0.25 -23.18
CA GLY A 896 -49.56 1.39 -22.53
C GLY A 896 -48.59 2.48 -22.08
N GLY A 897 -49.04 3.69 -21.73
CA GLY A 897 -48.16 4.70 -21.11
C GLY A 897 -47.59 4.25 -19.75
N ASP A 898 -46.45 4.82 -19.34
CA ASP A 898 -45.71 4.48 -18.12
C ASP A 898 -46.33 4.98 -16.80
N ASN A 899 -47.49 5.65 -16.88
CA ASN A 899 -48.22 6.22 -15.74
C ASN A 899 -47.56 7.43 -15.07
N ASP A 900 -46.59 8.08 -15.71
CA ASP A 900 -45.83 9.21 -15.18
C ASP A 900 -46.10 10.53 -15.93
N PRO A 901 -45.69 11.69 -15.38
CA PRO A 901 -45.57 12.92 -16.16
C PRO A 901 -44.54 12.72 -17.28
N LEU A 902 -44.70 13.43 -18.38
CA LEU A 902 -43.86 13.24 -19.55
C LEU A 902 -42.40 13.63 -19.26
N ASP A 903 -41.49 12.69 -19.47
CA ASP A 903 -40.08 12.83 -19.16
C ASP A 903 -39.33 13.74 -20.16
N VAL A 904 -38.38 14.52 -19.65
CA VAL A 904 -37.57 15.46 -20.44
C VAL A 904 -36.09 15.26 -20.19
N ILE A 905 -35.35 15.17 -21.30
CA ILE A 905 -33.89 15.25 -21.36
C ILE A 905 -33.53 16.64 -21.91
N GLU A 906 -33.07 17.53 -21.04
CA GLU A 906 -32.60 18.86 -21.42
C GLU A 906 -31.09 18.80 -21.69
N ILE A 907 -30.71 19.08 -22.94
CA ILE A 907 -29.37 18.83 -23.48
C ILE A 907 -28.41 20.03 -23.43
N GLY A 908 -28.80 21.06 -22.68
CA GLY A 908 -28.07 22.32 -22.55
C GLY A 908 -26.65 22.14 -22.01
N THR A 909 -25.86 23.18 -22.22
CA THR A 909 -24.49 23.29 -21.73
C THR A 909 -24.45 23.47 -20.22
N ALA A 910 -25.41 24.23 -19.66
CA ALA A 910 -25.50 24.55 -18.24
C ALA A 910 -26.02 23.38 -17.36
N THR A 911 -25.64 23.40 -16.09
CA THR A 911 -26.26 22.58 -15.04
C THR A 911 -27.40 23.38 -14.41
N LEU A 912 -28.61 22.84 -14.47
CA LEU A 912 -29.82 23.49 -13.96
C LEU A 912 -30.13 22.95 -12.55
N PRO A 913 -30.46 23.82 -11.56
CA PRO A 913 -30.73 23.38 -10.19
C PRO A 913 -31.97 22.49 -10.04
N MET A 914 -31.94 21.52 -9.12
CA MET A 914 -33.12 20.69 -8.83
C MET A 914 -34.31 21.55 -8.34
N GLY A 915 -35.50 21.28 -8.87
CA GLY A 915 -36.74 21.98 -8.57
C GLY A 915 -36.90 23.35 -9.23
N SER A 916 -35.92 23.81 -10.03
CA SER A 916 -36.10 25.02 -10.82
C SER A 916 -36.97 24.77 -12.06
N VAL A 917 -37.54 25.85 -12.58
CA VAL A 917 -38.41 25.84 -13.75
C VAL A 917 -37.71 26.61 -14.87
N HIS A 918 -37.56 25.97 -16.03
CA HIS A 918 -36.89 26.56 -17.19
C HIS A 918 -37.79 26.44 -18.42
N PRO A 919 -38.03 27.55 -19.15
CA PRO A 919 -38.64 27.46 -20.48
C PRO A 919 -37.70 26.74 -21.45
N VAL A 920 -38.21 25.72 -22.13
CA VAL A 920 -37.43 24.90 -23.06
C VAL A 920 -38.11 24.83 -24.43
N LYS A 921 -37.28 24.74 -25.47
CA LYS A 921 -37.68 24.45 -26.85
C LYS A 921 -37.55 22.96 -27.11
N VAL A 922 -38.66 22.32 -27.49
CA VAL A 922 -38.70 20.89 -27.84
C VAL A 922 -38.03 20.66 -29.20
N LEU A 923 -37.14 19.67 -29.28
CA LEU A 923 -36.41 19.32 -30.50
C LEU A 923 -36.91 18.01 -31.12
N GLY A 924 -37.37 17.08 -30.30
CA GLY A 924 -37.82 15.75 -30.71
C GLY A 924 -38.12 14.85 -29.50
N SER A 925 -38.37 13.57 -29.76
CA SER A 925 -38.59 12.53 -28.75
C SER A 925 -37.87 11.22 -29.10
N LEU A 926 -37.49 10.48 -28.06
CA LEU A 926 -37.05 9.09 -28.13
C LEU A 926 -38.02 8.24 -27.30
N GLU A 927 -38.55 7.17 -27.89
CA GLU A 927 -39.56 6.33 -27.25
C GLU A 927 -38.92 5.02 -26.79
N LEU A 928 -38.95 4.80 -25.48
CA LEU A 928 -38.41 3.63 -24.81
C LEU A 928 -39.54 2.63 -24.54
N ILE A 929 -39.30 1.36 -24.81
CA ILE A 929 -40.22 0.27 -24.46
C ILE A 929 -39.67 -0.45 -23.22
N ASP A 930 -40.33 -0.28 -22.08
CA ASP A 930 -39.97 -0.92 -20.81
C ASP A 930 -41.08 -1.85 -20.32
N GLN A 931 -40.84 -3.17 -20.34
CA GLN A 931 -41.78 -4.18 -19.81
C GLN A 931 -43.23 -4.07 -20.31
N GLY A 932 -43.44 -3.54 -21.52
CA GLY A 932 -44.76 -3.36 -22.12
C GLY A 932 -45.37 -1.97 -21.89
N GLU A 933 -44.59 -1.04 -21.34
CA GLU A 933 -44.90 0.38 -21.19
C GLU A 933 -44.13 1.22 -22.23
N VAL A 934 -44.78 2.24 -22.74
CA VAL A 934 -44.22 3.31 -23.58
C VAL A 934 -43.80 4.42 -22.65
N ASP A 935 -42.53 4.79 -22.72
CA ASP A 935 -41.90 5.85 -21.94
C ASP A 935 -41.27 6.84 -22.93
N HIS A 936 -41.93 7.99 -23.12
CA HIS A 936 -41.50 9.01 -24.05
C HIS A 936 -40.49 9.96 -23.39
N LYS A 937 -39.24 9.92 -23.87
CA LYS A 937 -38.20 10.89 -23.50
C LYS A 937 -38.21 12.08 -24.45
N ILE A 938 -38.80 13.19 -24.04
CA ILE A 938 -38.77 14.45 -24.81
C ILE A 938 -37.36 15.05 -24.72
N VAL A 939 -36.76 15.37 -25.87
CA VAL A 939 -35.46 16.03 -25.94
C VAL A 939 -35.67 17.52 -26.20
N ALA A 940 -35.11 18.36 -25.33
CA ALA A 940 -35.31 19.80 -25.37
C ALA A 940 -34.03 20.57 -25.03
N VAL A 941 -34.03 21.87 -25.34
CA VAL A 941 -32.95 22.81 -24.97
C VAL A 941 -33.55 24.02 -24.28
N SER A 942 -32.96 24.43 -23.15
CA SER A 942 -33.34 25.67 -22.46
C SER A 942 -33.21 26.88 -23.39
N ILE A 943 -34.18 27.80 -23.36
CA ILE A 943 -34.10 29.02 -24.17
C ILE A 943 -32.96 29.95 -23.70
N ASP A 944 -32.49 29.77 -22.47
CA ASP A 944 -31.38 30.51 -21.89
C ASP A 944 -30.01 29.90 -22.23
N ASP A 945 -29.98 28.74 -22.91
CA ASP A 945 -28.73 28.10 -23.31
C ASP A 945 -28.03 28.92 -24.42
N PRO A 946 -26.69 29.07 -24.38
CA PRO A 946 -25.95 29.80 -25.40
C PRO A 946 -26.14 29.27 -26.84
N LEU A 947 -26.48 27.99 -27.00
CA LEU A 947 -26.72 27.38 -28.31
C LEU A 947 -28.20 27.35 -28.71
N ALA A 948 -29.11 27.84 -27.86
CA ALA A 948 -30.55 27.82 -28.12
C ALA A 948 -30.95 28.61 -29.37
N SER A 949 -30.19 29.66 -29.72
CA SER A 949 -30.46 30.49 -30.91
C SER A 949 -29.99 29.86 -32.23
N VAL A 950 -29.21 28.78 -32.18
CA VAL A 950 -28.69 28.10 -33.37
C VAL A 950 -29.18 26.66 -33.51
N ILE A 951 -29.64 26.03 -32.42
CA ILE A 951 -30.21 24.68 -32.43
C ILE A 951 -31.73 24.78 -32.47
N HIS A 952 -32.37 24.59 -33.63
CA HIS A 952 -33.84 24.57 -33.75
C HIS A 952 -34.39 23.19 -34.11
N THR A 953 -33.57 22.33 -34.70
CA THR A 953 -33.92 21.00 -35.18
C THR A 953 -32.89 19.95 -34.74
N VAL A 954 -33.21 18.68 -34.96
CA VAL A 954 -32.28 17.55 -34.75
C VAL A 954 -31.03 17.67 -35.63
N ASP A 955 -31.19 18.20 -36.84
CA ASP A 955 -30.09 18.40 -37.78
C ASP A 955 -29.15 19.51 -37.28
N ASP A 956 -29.71 20.63 -36.78
CA ASP A 956 -28.91 21.69 -36.17
C ASP A 956 -28.14 21.19 -34.95
N LEU A 957 -28.79 20.35 -34.13
CA LEU A 957 -28.15 19.71 -32.99
C LEU A 957 -26.97 18.85 -33.42
N SER A 958 -27.16 18.03 -34.46
CA SER A 958 -26.11 17.15 -34.99
C SER A 958 -24.95 17.95 -35.59
N ALA A 959 -25.22 19.12 -36.16
CA ALA A 959 -24.20 20.00 -36.72
C ALA A 959 -23.35 20.72 -35.65
N HIS A 960 -23.98 21.20 -34.57
CA HIS A 960 -23.29 21.98 -33.52
C HIS A 960 -22.79 21.12 -32.36
N ARG A 961 -23.37 19.94 -32.15
CA ARG A 961 -23.01 18.96 -31.11
C ARG A 961 -22.95 17.55 -31.70
N PRO A 962 -21.94 17.26 -32.54
CA PRO A 962 -21.81 15.94 -33.17
C PRO A 962 -21.74 14.83 -32.12
N HIS A 963 -22.31 13.68 -32.45
CA HIS A 963 -22.40 12.47 -31.61
C HIS A 963 -23.30 12.56 -30.37
N LEU A 964 -23.92 13.70 -30.06
CA LEU A 964 -24.76 13.81 -28.86
C LEU A 964 -25.96 12.87 -28.89
N VAL A 965 -26.65 12.78 -30.03
CA VAL A 965 -27.81 11.90 -30.19
C VAL A 965 -27.40 10.43 -30.06
N GLU A 966 -26.27 10.04 -30.66
CA GLU A 966 -25.70 8.69 -30.53
C GLU A 966 -25.38 8.35 -29.07
N GLN A 967 -24.80 9.31 -28.33
CA GLN A 967 -24.52 9.16 -26.89
C GLN A 967 -25.80 9.01 -26.07
N LEU A 968 -26.86 9.76 -26.39
CA LEU A 968 -28.17 9.65 -25.72
C LEU A 968 -28.81 8.29 -25.95
N VAL A 969 -28.82 7.82 -27.20
CA VAL A 969 -29.37 6.50 -27.57
C VAL A 969 -28.60 5.38 -26.86
N ASP A 970 -27.27 5.42 -26.83
CA ASP A 970 -26.46 4.42 -26.10
C ASP A 970 -26.77 4.46 -24.60
N TRP A 971 -26.84 5.66 -24.01
CA TRP A 971 -27.16 5.80 -22.59
C TRP A 971 -28.55 5.22 -22.27
N LEU A 972 -29.59 5.57 -23.03
CA LEU A 972 -30.97 5.09 -22.82
C LEU A 972 -31.09 3.56 -22.96
N LYS A 973 -30.34 2.96 -23.89
CA LYS A 973 -30.32 1.50 -24.05
C LYS A 973 -29.65 0.79 -22.89
N ASN A 974 -28.62 1.37 -22.30
CA ASN A 974 -27.71 0.64 -21.43
C ASN A 974 -27.73 1.08 -19.95
N TYR A 975 -28.42 2.17 -19.59
CA TYR A 975 -28.35 2.71 -18.22
C TYR A 975 -28.82 1.75 -17.11
N LYS A 976 -29.67 0.77 -17.46
CA LYS A 976 -30.18 -0.25 -16.53
C LYS A 976 -29.29 -1.50 -16.44
N LEU A 977 -28.27 -1.64 -17.30
CA LEU A 977 -27.35 -2.79 -17.26
C LEU A 977 -26.65 -2.96 -15.90
N PRO A 978 -26.17 -1.90 -15.23
CA PRO A 978 -25.57 -2.02 -13.91
C PRO A 978 -26.55 -2.52 -12.83
N GLU A 979 -27.87 -2.33 -13.03
CA GLU A 979 -28.91 -2.89 -12.16
C GLU A 979 -29.19 -4.38 -12.44
N GLY A 980 -28.45 -5.01 -13.37
CA GLY A 980 -28.63 -6.41 -13.78
C GLY A 980 -29.81 -6.63 -14.73
N LYS A 981 -30.38 -5.56 -15.29
CA LYS A 981 -31.47 -5.62 -16.28
C LYS A 981 -30.90 -5.81 -17.69
N PRO A 982 -31.67 -6.35 -18.65
CA PRO A 982 -31.26 -6.42 -20.05
C PRO A 982 -31.16 -5.02 -20.69
N VAL A 983 -30.56 -4.96 -21.87
CA VAL A 983 -30.52 -3.75 -22.71
C VAL A 983 -31.95 -3.32 -23.03
N ASN A 984 -32.28 -2.04 -22.84
CA ASN A 984 -33.59 -1.49 -23.20
C ASN A 984 -33.76 -1.43 -24.71
N VAL A 985 -35.02 -1.47 -25.15
CA VAL A 985 -35.40 -1.37 -26.57
C VAL A 985 -36.00 0.01 -26.81
N LEU A 986 -35.53 0.71 -27.83
CA LEU A 986 -36.22 1.89 -28.37
C LEU A 986 -37.11 1.43 -29.52
N SER A 987 -38.27 2.06 -29.72
CA SER A 987 -39.08 1.78 -30.92
C SER A 987 -38.37 2.22 -32.21
N GLN A 988 -37.46 3.18 -32.09
CA GLN A 988 -36.59 3.67 -33.15
C GLN A 988 -35.31 4.30 -32.59
N ASP A 989 -34.20 4.12 -33.30
CA ASP A 989 -32.89 4.66 -32.92
C ASP A 989 -32.66 6.10 -33.38
N THR A 990 -33.60 6.67 -34.13
CA THR A 990 -33.58 8.05 -34.61
C THR A 990 -34.60 8.90 -33.85
N MET A 991 -34.19 10.08 -33.42
CA MET A 991 -35.08 11.03 -32.75
C MET A 991 -36.17 11.53 -33.70
N THR A 992 -37.40 11.68 -33.19
CA THR A 992 -38.50 12.31 -33.95
C THR A 992 -38.24 13.80 -34.17
N ASN A 993 -39.03 14.43 -35.04
CA ASN A 993 -38.98 15.89 -35.20
C ASN A 993 -39.77 16.60 -34.08
N ALA A 994 -39.56 17.91 -33.94
CA ALA A 994 -40.21 18.72 -32.91
C ALA A 994 -41.74 18.75 -33.00
N THR A 995 -42.31 18.67 -34.21
CA THR A 995 -43.77 18.68 -34.41
C THR A 995 -44.41 17.43 -33.82
N ASP A 996 -43.83 16.25 -34.08
CA ASP A 996 -44.32 14.98 -33.56
C ASP A 996 -44.16 14.93 -32.03
N ALA A 997 -43.04 15.41 -31.51
CA ALA A 997 -42.83 15.51 -30.07
C ALA A 997 -43.84 16.45 -29.39
N LEU A 998 -44.11 17.61 -29.97
CA LEU A 998 -45.13 18.55 -29.45
C LEU A 998 -46.55 17.97 -29.52
N ALA A 999 -46.85 17.10 -30.48
CA ALA A 999 -48.12 16.38 -30.51
C ALA A 999 -48.27 15.40 -29.34
N ILE A 1000 -47.18 14.72 -28.93
CA ILE A 1000 -47.15 13.88 -27.72
C ILE A 1000 -47.40 14.73 -26.47
N VAL A 1001 -46.72 15.89 -26.36
CA VAL A 1001 -46.91 16.84 -25.26
C VAL A 1001 -48.37 17.30 -25.17
N ALA A 1002 -48.98 17.68 -26.28
CA ALA A 1002 -50.39 18.10 -26.31
C ALA A 1002 -51.35 16.97 -25.93
N ALA A 1003 -51.09 15.74 -26.40
CA ALA A 1003 -51.92 14.59 -26.08
C ALA A 1003 -51.87 14.20 -24.59
N THR A 1004 -50.67 14.17 -24.01
CA THR A 1004 -50.46 13.88 -22.58
C THR A 1004 -50.97 15.00 -21.68
N HIS A 1005 -50.92 16.26 -22.13
CA HIS A 1005 -51.58 17.37 -21.44
C HIS A 1005 -53.10 17.19 -21.40
N GLY A 1006 -53.73 16.83 -22.52
CA GLY A 1006 -55.18 16.55 -22.56
C GLY A 1006 -55.59 15.39 -21.66
N ARG A 1007 -54.75 14.35 -21.55
CA ARG A 1007 -54.98 13.22 -20.62
C ARG A 1007 -54.85 13.65 -19.17
N TRP A 1008 -53.85 14.48 -18.84
CA TRP A 1008 -53.71 15.07 -17.53
C TRP A 1008 -54.92 15.95 -17.15
N GLN A 1009 -55.45 16.75 -18.09
CA GLN A 1009 -56.68 17.53 -17.86
C GLN A 1009 -57.86 16.61 -17.52
N ALA A 1010 -58.07 15.56 -18.31
CA ALA A 1010 -59.12 14.58 -18.06
C ALA A 1010 -58.96 13.86 -16.71
N LEU A 1011 -57.73 13.56 -16.29
CA LEU A 1011 -57.43 13.02 -14.96
C LEU A 1011 -57.73 14.03 -13.85
N LYS A 1012 -57.31 15.29 -14.02
CA LYS A 1012 -57.49 16.38 -13.05
C LYS A 1012 -58.96 16.74 -12.85
N ASP A 1013 -59.75 16.70 -13.92
CA ASP A 1013 -61.19 16.99 -13.92
C ASP A 1013 -62.04 15.78 -13.46
N GLY A 1014 -61.41 14.62 -13.21
CA GLY A 1014 -62.09 13.40 -12.77
C GLY A 1014 -62.84 12.65 -13.87
N ALA A 1015 -62.60 12.97 -15.15
CA ALA A 1015 -63.13 12.22 -16.29
C ALA A 1015 -62.46 10.84 -16.42
N ILE A 1016 -61.25 10.68 -15.88
CA ILE A 1016 -60.51 9.42 -15.77
C ILE A 1016 -60.37 9.05 -14.30
N ALA A 1017 -60.43 7.76 -13.99
CA ALA A 1017 -60.30 7.26 -12.62
C ALA A 1017 -58.90 7.58 -12.05
N ASN A 1018 -58.87 8.24 -10.89
CA ASN A 1018 -57.62 8.59 -10.22
C ASN A 1018 -56.92 7.32 -9.66
N PRO A 1019 -55.68 6.99 -10.09
CA PRO A 1019 -54.90 5.83 -9.59
C PRO A 1019 -54.40 5.96 -8.13
N GLY A 1020 -54.94 6.91 -7.38
CA GLY A 1020 -54.50 7.28 -6.03
C GLY A 1020 -53.38 8.31 -6.03
N PHE A 1021 -53.35 9.19 -7.03
CA PHE A 1021 -52.51 10.38 -7.09
C PHE A 1021 -53.12 11.52 -6.26
N TRP A 1022 -52.25 12.38 -5.73
CA TRP A 1022 -52.68 13.64 -5.17
C TRP A 1022 -52.87 14.64 -6.31
N LEU A 1023 -54.10 15.09 -6.51
CA LEU A 1023 -54.50 15.99 -7.60
C LEU A 1023 -54.89 17.37 -7.06
N GLY A 1024 -54.28 17.83 -5.98
CA GLY A 1024 -54.65 19.08 -5.30
C GLY A 1024 -55.50 18.87 -4.04
N PRO A 1025 -55.79 19.95 -3.29
CA PRO A 1025 -56.73 19.90 -2.17
C PRO A 1025 -58.11 19.47 -2.67
N THR A 1026 -58.70 18.45 -2.05
CA THR A 1026 -60.12 18.12 -2.27
C THR A 1026 -60.96 19.32 -1.84
N GLN A 1027 -61.75 19.87 -2.77
CA GLN A 1027 -62.78 20.86 -2.44
C GLN A 1027 -63.87 20.25 -1.57
#